data_AF-A0A834XZK4-F1
#
_entry.id   AF-A0A834XZK4-F1
#
_cell.length_a   1.000
_cell.length_b   1.000
_cell.length_c   1.000
_cell.angle_alpha   90.00
_cell.angle_beta   90.00
_cell.angle_gamma   90.00
#
_symmetry.space_group_name_H-M   'P 1'
#
loop_
_entity.id
_entity.type
_entity.pdbx_description
1 polymer ?
#
loop_
_entity_poly.entity_id
_entity_poly.type
_entity_poly.pdbx_seq_one_letter_code
_entity_poly.pdbx_strand_id
1 'polypeptide(L)'
;MEQILENLSEKLKNANEHEKRNKEYSSISTDEERVKFTMGLIHEHNVQLLMKFEEKSASQSVLYRNEGNKLFTSHNLSLNKTIEMYTKSIAFAPISSKELSIAYANRSAALFTARLYNACLLDIGRALTLNYEQRLRVKLYARRVKCLIMLKKKSDTEVDKAIEEARMWLDKMDMNNPKRSVIEETLTNPEKIVTIETEFVKWEEEKYCPNIHDKNQEIIGASSAVELRYSDEFGKHILATRDIKPGEVLALEECYTSVLIPEKFYTNCSYCLTQTWSLIPCDACVTVLYCNDECKNAAWEEFHDIECKVIGSLVGVGMNNLGLMSLRLAVKALKEAKSFNNLKLLIDLADNAKDPRTNGFTDGKLDDTKYISVYTLARNTEKRSIPDLFGRSLNAVYIVYMLATRSKMFGKVLNNNLENLVNNQFVTFIGGLIMRHQQIIPSNVHSIFDNYGMHYALHPKNYRLSRLYQQFRFVCNCRSCIEDWPTFPNVPSFWYYELAVRAEVEDNSEIVEDLLNIVNVFFERVSLPCRELNEIIETLKEKSASQSVLYRNEGNKLFTSHNLSLNKTIEMYTKSIAFAPISSKELSIAYANRSAALFTARLYNACLLDIGRALTLNYEQRLRVKLYARRVKCLIMLKKKSDTEVDKAIEEARMWLDKMDMNNPKRSVIEETLTNPEKIVTIETEFVKWEEEKYCPNIHDKNQEIIGASSAVELRYSDEFGKHILATRDIKPGEVLALEECYTSVLIPEKFYTNCSYCLTQTWSLIPCDACVTVLYCNDECKNAAWEEFHDIECKVIGSLVGVGMNNLGLMSLRLAVKALKEAKLDDTKYISVYTLARNTEKRSIPDLFGRSLNAVYIVYMLATRSKMFGKVLNNNLENLVNNQFVTFIGGLIMRHQQIIPSNVHSIFDNYGMHYALHPKNYRLSRLYQQFRFVCNCRSCIEDWPTFPNVPSFWVQRLANVNNEKLNYAMVKFSKYYELAVRAEVEDNSEIVEDLLNIVNVFFERVSLPCRELNEIIETLKRVYSLLANRFQSLD
;
A
#
# COMPACT_ATOMS: atom_id res chain seq x y z
N MET A 1 -20.33 11.15 -11.46
CA MET A 1 -20.53 12.62 -11.49
C MET A 1 -19.70 13.30 -12.57
N GLU A 2 -18.43 12.93 -12.77
CA GLU A 2 -17.54 13.52 -13.79
C GLU A 2 -18.14 13.52 -15.20
N GLN A 3 -18.73 12.39 -15.63
CA GLN A 3 -19.39 12.30 -16.95
C GLN A 3 -20.53 13.32 -17.16
N ILE A 4 -21.26 13.70 -16.09
CA ILE A 4 -22.33 14.72 -16.19
C ILE A 4 -21.70 16.11 -16.37
N LEU A 5 -20.63 16.39 -15.63
CA LEU A 5 -19.88 17.64 -15.72
C LEU A 5 -19.20 17.80 -17.09
N GLU A 6 -18.59 16.74 -17.62
CA GLU A 6 -17.96 16.71 -18.94
C GLU A 6 -18.99 16.98 -20.04
N ASN A 7 -20.13 16.27 -20.01
CA ASN A 7 -21.22 16.47 -20.99
C ASN A 7 -21.76 17.91 -20.95
N LEU A 8 -22.00 18.46 -19.75
CA LEU A 8 -22.44 19.85 -19.62
C LEU A 8 -21.37 20.83 -20.12
N SER A 9 -20.09 20.61 -19.80
CA SER A 9 -18.99 21.46 -20.27
C SER A 9 -18.83 21.41 -21.79
N GLU A 10 -18.95 20.23 -22.40
CA GLU A 10 -18.90 20.04 -23.85
C GLU A 10 -20.06 20.78 -24.55
N LYS A 11 -21.29 20.66 -24.03
CA LYS A 11 -22.45 21.37 -24.58
C LYS A 11 -22.32 22.89 -24.47
N LEU A 12 -21.81 23.39 -23.34
CA LEU A 12 -21.54 24.82 -23.13
C LEU A 12 -20.45 25.35 -24.08
N LYS A 13 -19.41 24.55 -24.35
CA LYS A 13 -18.36 24.89 -25.32
C LYS A 13 -18.91 24.90 -26.74
N ASN A 14 -19.70 23.90 -27.12
CA ASN A 14 -20.33 23.82 -28.44
C ASN A 14 -21.31 24.98 -28.69
N ALA A 15 -21.95 25.50 -27.65
CA ALA A 15 -22.81 26.68 -27.71
C ALA A 15 -22.03 28.02 -27.63
N ASN A 16 -20.71 28.01 -27.44
CA ASN A 16 -19.89 29.21 -27.16
C ASN A 16 -20.37 30.03 -25.94
N GLU A 17 -21.03 29.39 -24.98
CA GLU A 17 -21.61 30.06 -23.80
C GLU A 17 -20.73 29.96 -22.55
N HIS A 18 -19.67 29.16 -22.59
CA HIS A 18 -18.87 28.81 -21.41
C HIS A 18 -18.33 30.02 -20.63
N GLU A 19 -17.77 31.03 -21.30
CA GLU A 19 -17.24 32.24 -20.63
C GLU A 19 -18.36 33.12 -20.06
N LYS A 20 -19.44 33.32 -20.82
CA LYS A 20 -20.63 34.09 -20.41
C LYS A 20 -21.25 33.48 -19.15
N ARG A 21 -21.54 32.17 -19.16
CA ARG A 21 -22.18 31.48 -18.02
C ARG A 21 -21.29 31.44 -16.78
N ASN A 22 -19.97 31.35 -16.96
CA ASN A 22 -19.03 31.43 -15.84
C ASN A 22 -19.08 32.82 -15.16
N LYS A 23 -19.15 33.89 -15.96
CA LYS A 23 -19.29 35.26 -15.45
C LYS A 23 -20.63 35.46 -14.74
N GLU A 24 -21.74 34.99 -15.31
CA GLU A 24 -23.05 34.98 -14.67
C GLU A 24 -23.00 34.26 -13.32
N TYR A 25 -22.46 33.03 -13.29
CA TYR A 25 -22.36 32.24 -12.06
C TYR A 25 -21.52 32.94 -10.97
N SER A 26 -20.42 33.60 -11.36
CA SER A 26 -19.55 34.32 -10.42
C SER A 26 -20.23 35.49 -9.70
N SER A 27 -21.31 36.04 -10.28
CA SER A 27 -22.08 37.14 -9.69
C SER A 27 -23.13 36.69 -8.66
N ILE A 28 -23.39 35.39 -8.55
CA ILE A 28 -24.43 34.84 -7.68
C ILE A 28 -23.92 34.72 -6.23
N SER A 29 -24.65 35.35 -5.31
CA SER A 29 -24.26 35.47 -3.90
C SER A 29 -24.81 34.38 -2.97
N THR A 30 -25.94 33.74 -3.32
CA THR A 30 -26.59 32.73 -2.46
C THR A 30 -26.46 31.32 -3.03
N ASP A 31 -26.39 30.33 -2.15
CA ASP A 31 -26.28 28.92 -2.56
C ASP A 31 -27.58 28.42 -3.22
N GLU A 32 -28.75 28.93 -2.82
CA GLU A 32 -30.03 28.62 -3.47
C GLU A 32 -30.07 29.08 -4.93
N GLU A 33 -29.64 30.32 -5.21
CA GLU A 33 -29.61 30.85 -6.58
C GLU A 33 -28.56 30.14 -7.44
N ARG A 34 -27.41 29.73 -6.86
CA ARG A 34 -26.41 28.91 -7.57
C ARG A 34 -26.97 27.56 -8.00
N VAL A 35 -27.80 26.95 -7.15
CA VAL A 35 -28.49 25.69 -7.46
C VAL A 35 -29.55 25.90 -8.53
N LYS A 36 -30.37 26.95 -8.43
CA LYS A 36 -31.35 27.32 -9.48
C LYS A 36 -30.67 27.49 -10.83
N PHE A 37 -29.60 28.27 -10.88
CA PHE A 37 -28.81 28.49 -12.09
C PHE A 37 -28.26 27.19 -12.67
N THR A 38 -27.65 26.34 -11.83
CA THR A 38 -27.06 25.07 -12.28
C THR A 38 -28.13 24.10 -12.81
N MET A 39 -29.29 24.05 -12.15
CA MET A 39 -30.41 23.21 -12.56
C MET A 39 -31.03 23.71 -13.88
N GLY A 40 -31.12 25.04 -14.05
CA GLY A 40 -31.49 25.69 -15.31
C GLY A 40 -30.55 25.30 -16.45
N LEU A 41 -29.23 25.37 -16.25
CA LEU A 41 -28.25 24.96 -17.27
C LEU A 41 -28.38 23.48 -17.69
N ILE A 42 -28.63 22.58 -16.74
CA ILE A 42 -28.85 21.16 -17.04
C ILE A 42 -30.10 20.98 -17.91
N HIS A 43 -31.17 21.74 -17.61
CA HIS A 43 -32.41 21.71 -18.38
C HIS A 43 -32.23 22.32 -19.78
N GLU A 44 -31.70 23.54 -19.88
CA GLU A 44 -31.45 24.29 -21.12
C GLU A 44 -30.63 23.48 -22.12
N HIS A 45 -29.60 22.77 -21.64
CA HIS A 45 -28.75 21.93 -22.48
C HIS A 45 -29.17 20.47 -22.55
N ASN A 46 -30.32 20.08 -21.98
CA ASN A 46 -30.85 18.72 -21.99
C ASN A 46 -29.80 17.67 -21.55
N VAL A 47 -29.12 17.92 -20.43
CA VAL A 47 -28.14 17.01 -19.86
C VAL A 47 -28.86 15.93 -19.06
N GLN A 48 -28.67 14.66 -19.45
CA GLN A 48 -29.31 13.53 -18.78
C GLN A 48 -28.63 13.21 -17.45
N LEU A 49 -29.41 13.16 -16.37
CA LEU A 49 -28.95 12.70 -15.06
C LEU A 49 -29.05 11.18 -14.98
N LEU A 50 -27.89 10.51 -14.95
CA LEU A 50 -27.80 9.04 -14.90
C LEU A 50 -28.33 8.50 -13.58
N MET A 51 -29.09 7.41 -13.62
CA MET A 51 -29.53 6.67 -12.43
C MET A 51 -28.96 5.25 -12.48
N LYS A 52 -28.18 4.86 -11.45
CA LYS A 52 -27.63 3.51 -11.30
C LYS A 52 -27.88 3.03 -9.88
N PHE A 53 -28.73 2.04 -9.69
CA PHE A 53 -28.95 1.44 -8.36
C PHE A 53 -29.20 -0.05 -8.48
N GLU A 54 -28.92 -0.75 -7.38
CA GLU A 54 -29.18 -2.18 -7.25
C GLU A 54 -30.37 -2.42 -6.33
N GLU A 55 -31.15 -3.43 -6.66
CA GLU A 55 -32.28 -3.89 -5.85
C GLU A 55 -32.00 -5.26 -5.26
N LYS A 56 -32.77 -5.63 -4.23
CA LYS A 56 -32.73 -6.98 -3.69
C LYS A 56 -33.12 -7.98 -4.79
N SER A 57 -32.28 -8.97 -5.00
CA SER A 57 -32.40 -9.97 -6.03
C SER A 57 -31.99 -11.33 -5.50
N ALA A 58 -32.89 -12.31 -5.61
CA ALA A 58 -32.62 -13.69 -5.23
C ALA A 58 -31.44 -14.28 -6.04
N SER A 59 -31.36 -13.98 -7.34
CA SER A 59 -30.26 -14.47 -8.19
C SER A 59 -28.92 -13.89 -7.77
N GLN A 60 -28.87 -12.58 -7.47
CA GLN A 60 -27.64 -11.93 -7.03
C GLN A 60 -27.22 -12.39 -5.63
N SER A 61 -28.18 -12.61 -4.73
CA SER A 61 -27.93 -13.22 -3.42
C SER A 61 -27.29 -14.61 -3.55
N VAL A 62 -27.79 -15.45 -4.48
CA VAL A 62 -27.23 -16.77 -4.77
C VAL A 62 -25.82 -16.67 -5.35
N LEU A 63 -25.55 -15.71 -6.23
CA LEU A 63 -24.22 -15.48 -6.82
C LEU A 63 -23.18 -15.22 -5.72
N TYR A 64 -23.42 -14.22 -4.85
CA TYR A 64 -22.51 -13.91 -3.76
C TYR A 64 -22.38 -15.06 -2.75
N ARG A 65 -23.46 -15.81 -2.50
CA ARG A 65 -23.40 -17.01 -1.66
C ARG A 65 -22.48 -18.07 -2.25
N ASN A 66 -22.54 -18.29 -3.56
CA ASN A 66 -21.70 -19.27 -4.24
C ASN A 66 -20.23 -18.84 -4.24
N GLU A 67 -19.94 -17.55 -4.39
CA GLU A 67 -18.58 -17.01 -4.19
C GLU A 67 -18.08 -17.23 -2.76
N GLY A 68 -18.93 -16.93 -1.75
CA GLY A 68 -18.64 -17.23 -0.36
C GLY A 68 -18.35 -18.71 -0.10
N ASN A 69 -19.12 -19.61 -0.72
CA ASN A 69 -18.91 -21.06 -0.62
C ASN A 69 -17.57 -21.48 -1.23
N LYS A 70 -17.24 -20.99 -2.43
CA LYS A 70 -15.95 -21.26 -3.10
C LYS A 70 -14.78 -20.86 -2.22
N LEU A 71 -14.85 -19.67 -1.62
CA LEU A 71 -13.82 -19.18 -0.69
C LEU A 71 -13.77 -20.00 0.60
N PHE A 72 -14.92 -20.44 1.11
CA PHE A 72 -15.01 -21.23 2.34
C PHE A 72 -14.41 -22.63 2.19
N THR A 73 -14.44 -23.20 0.98
CA THR A 73 -13.88 -24.51 0.66
C THR A 73 -12.49 -24.45 0.03
N SER A 74 -11.91 -23.27 -0.16
CA SER A 74 -10.60 -23.12 -0.80
C SER A 74 -9.47 -23.55 0.13
N HIS A 75 -8.34 -23.97 -0.44
CA HIS A 75 -7.13 -24.33 0.32
C HIS A 75 -6.49 -23.11 0.99
N ASN A 76 -6.76 -21.89 0.47
CA ASN A 76 -6.32 -20.61 0.99
C ASN A 76 -7.50 -19.80 1.57
N LEU A 77 -8.14 -20.34 2.63
CA LEU A 77 -9.32 -19.76 3.27
C LEU A 77 -9.06 -18.34 3.79
N SER A 78 -9.78 -17.35 3.27
CA SER A 78 -9.81 -15.98 3.78
C SER A 78 -11.14 -15.69 4.48
N LEU A 79 -11.19 -15.88 5.80
CA LEU A 79 -12.43 -15.73 6.59
C LEU A 79 -13.06 -14.35 6.46
N ASN A 80 -12.26 -13.28 6.45
CA ASN A 80 -12.77 -11.91 6.26
C ASN A 80 -13.50 -11.76 4.93
N LYS A 81 -12.90 -12.27 3.84
CA LYS A 81 -13.52 -12.16 2.51
C LYS A 81 -14.73 -13.08 2.38
N THR A 82 -14.68 -14.28 2.96
CA THR A 82 -15.82 -15.20 3.01
C THR A 82 -17.01 -14.58 3.75
N ILE A 83 -16.80 -13.98 4.92
CA ILE A 83 -17.86 -13.32 5.70
C ILE A 83 -18.41 -12.11 4.95
N GLU A 84 -17.56 -11.33 4.27
CA GLU A 84 -17.99 -10.22 3.40
C GLU A 84 -18.90 -10.73 2.27
N MET A 85 -18.53 -11.80 1.55
CA MET A 85 -19.35 -12.35 0.46
C MET A 85 -20.70 -12.87 0.97
N TYR A 86 -20.74 -13.56 2.12
CA TYR A 86 -22.02 -13.96 2.70
C TYR A 86 -22.84 -12.77 3.20
N THR A 87 -22.21 -11.69 3.66
CA THR A 87 -22.91 -10.46 4.06
C THR A 87 -23.49 -9.74 2.85
N LYS A 88 -22.80 -9.72 1.70
CA LYS A 88 -23.38 -9.28 0.42
C LYS A 88 -24.57 -10.16 0.02
N SER A 89 -24.44 -11.48 0.13
CA SER A 89 -25.56 -12.40 -0.13
C SER A 89 -26.80 -12.06 0.70
N ILE A 90 -26.62 -11.76 2.00
CA ILE A 90 -27.69 -11.32 2.91
C ILE A 90 -28.28 -9.98 2.47
N ALA A 91 -27.44 -9.00 2.10
CA ALA A 91 -27.89 -7.68 1.65
C ALA A 91 -28.80 -7.74 0.41
N PHE A 92 -28.45 -8.58 -0.56
CA PHE A 92 -29.20 -8.76 -1.80
C PHE A 92 -30.40 -9.68 -1.66
N ALA A 93 -30.52 -10.49 -0.61
CA ALA A 93 -31.64 -11.41 -0.49
C ALA A 93 -32.97 -10.66 -0.29
N PRO A 94 -34.05 -11.04 -0.99
CA PRO A 94 -35.38 -10.50 -0.71
C PRO A 94 -35.81 -10.79 0.74
N ILE A 95 -36.61 -9.89 1.33
CA ILE A 95 -37.10 -10.03 2.70
C ILE A 95 -37.87 -11.36 2.83
N SER A 96 -37.67 -12.06 3.94
CA SER A 96 -38.36 -13.31 4.24
C SER A 96 -38.13 -14.45 3.23
N SER A 97 -37.15 -14.30 2.33
CA SER A 97 -36.83 -15.32 1.32
C SER A 97 -36.08 -16.51 1.91
N LYS A 98 -36.13 -17.62 1.18
CA LYS A 98 -35.30 -18.80 1.47
C LYS A 98 -33.81 -18.47 1.30
N GLU A 99 -33.48 -17.62 0.34
CA GLU A 99 -32.11 -17.18 0.07
C GLU A 99 -31.51 -16.47 1.28
N LEU A 100 -32.29 -15.60 1.93
CA LEU A 100 -31.89 -14.89 3.15
C LEU A 100 -31.60 -15.88 4.30
N SER A 101 -32.48 -16.87 4.51
CA SER A 101 -32.31 -17.86 5.57
C SER A 101 -31.07 -18.75 5.34
N ILE A 102 -30.80 -19.13 4.08
CA ILE A 102 -29.60 -19.88 3.71
C ILE A 102 -28.34 -19.01 3.87
N ALA A 103 -28.38 -17.73 3.49
CA ALA A 103 -27.24 -16.84 3.59
C ALA A 103 -26.79 -16.64 5.06
N TYR A 104 -27.73 -16.46 6.00
CA TYR A 104 -27.44 -16.47 7.44
C TYR A 104 -26.89 -17.82 7.93
N ALA A 105 -27.44 -18.93 7.45
CA ALA A 105 -26.96 -20.27 7.78
C ALA A 105 -25.52 -20.53 7.29
N ASN A 106 -25.14 -19.97 6.14
CA ASN A 106 -23.79 -20.07 5.60
C ASN A 106 -22.82 -19.13 6.32
N ARG A 107 -23.22 -17.88 6.58
CA ARG A 107 -22.39 -16.92 7.33
C ARG A 107 -22.11 -17.40 8.76
N SER A 108 -23.09 -17.99 9.45
CA SER A 108 -22.85 -18.59 10.77
C SER A 108 -21.80 -19.71 10.75
N ALA A 109 -21.64 -20.44 9.65
CA ALA A 109 -20.56 -21.43 9.52
C ALA A 109 -19.17 -20.77 9.49
N ALA A 110 -19.05 -19.68 8.72
CA ALA A 110 -17.82 -18.89 8.66
C ALA A 110 -17.53 -18.19 9.98
N LEU A 111 -18.54 -17.62 10.65
CA LEU A 111 -18.41 -16.99 11.97
C LEU A 111 -17.97 -17.98 13.05
N PHE A 112 -18.51 -19.20 13.04
CA PHE A 112 -18.07 -20.27 13.93
C PHE A 112 -16.59 -20.62 13.69
N THR A 113 -16.19 -20.74 12.42
CA THR A 113 -14.79 -21.02 12.03
C THR A 113 -13.86 -19.87 12.46
N ALA A 114 -14.35 -18.64 12.40
CA ALA A 114 -13.68 -17.43 12.88
C ALA A 114 -13.75 -17.24 14.42
N ARG A 115 -14.34 -18.19 15.16
CA ARG A 115 -14.52 -18.15 16.62
C ARG A 115 -15.36 -16.99 17.14
N LEU A 116 -16.19 -16.39 16.29
CA LEU A 116 -17.12 -15.33 16.65
C LEU A 116 -18.44 -15.94 17.12
N TYR A 117 -18.43 -16.64 18.27
CA TYR A 117 -19.53 -17.50 18.72
C TYR A 117 -20.84 -16.73 18.98
N ASN A 118 -20.79 -15.55 19.60
CA ASN A 118 -21.97 -14.71 19.81
C ASN A 118 -22.60 -14.27 18.47
N ALA A 119 -21.79 -13.80 17.53
CA ALA A 119 -22.24 -13.43 16.19
C ALA A 119 -22.82 -14.63 15.43
N CYS A 120 -22.22 -15.82 15.59
CA CYS A 120 -22.73 -17.06 15.04
C CYS A 120 -24.11 -17.43 15.61
N LEU A 121 -24.33 -17.25 16.92
CA LEU A 121 -25.63 -17.52 17.56
C LEU A 121 -26.73 -16.59 17.02
N LEU A 122 -26.43 -15.31 16.82
CA LEU A 122 -27.37 -14.35 16.22
C LEU A 122 -27.79 -14.78 14.81
N ASP A 123 -26.84 -15.15 13.95
CA ASP A 123 -27.14 -15.61 12.59
C ASP A 123 -27.90 -16.96 12.56
N ILE A 124 -27.63 -17.86 13.51
CA ILE A 124 -28.42 -19.09 13.68
C ILE A 124 -29.87 -18.74 14.02
N GLY A 125 -30.10 -17.86 15.00
CA GLY A 125 -31.42 -17.40 15.39
C GLY A 125 -32.18 -16.80 14.20
N ARG A 126 -31.54 -15.87 13.46
CA ARG A 126 -32.12 -15.23 12.27
C ARG A 126 -32.44 -16.22 11.15
N ALA A 127 -31.61 -17.24 10.94
CA ALA A 127 -31.91 -18.28 9.97
C ALA A 127 -33.15 -19.10 10.39
N LEU A 128 -33.29 -19.41 11.69
CA LEU A 128 -34.37 -20.25 12.22
C LEU A 128 -35.73 -19.53 12.31
N THR A 129 -35.75 -18.21 12.48
CA THR A 129 -36.99 -17.40 12.45
C THR A 129 -37.55 -17.27 11.03
N LEU A 130 -36.73 -17.52 10.00
CA LEU A 130 -37.12 -17.56 8.60
C LEU A 130 -37.54 -18.98 8.16
N ASN A 131 -38.05 -19.09 6.93
CA ASN A 131 -38.46 -20.38 6.34
C ASN A 131 -37.25 -21.25 5.93
N TYR A 132 -36.37 -21.55 6.88
CA TYR A 132 -35.22 -22.44 6.68
C TYR A 132 -35.64 -23.90 6.65
N GLU A 133 -35.13 -24.62 5.66
CA GLU A 133 -35.55 -25.98 5.33
C GLU A 133 -35.40 -26.92 6.54
N GLN A 134 -36.49 -27.60 6.92
CA GLN A 134 -36.56 -28.41 8.14
C GLN A 134 -35.43 -29.46 8.23
N ARG A 135 -35.12 -30.13 7.11
CA ARG A 135 -34.06 -31.15 7.04
C ARG A 135 -32.64 -30.62 7.32
N LEU A 136 -32.43 -29.30 7.21
CA LEU A 136 -31.11 -28.68 7.42
C LEU A 136 -30.99 -28.04 8.82
N ARG A 137 -32.10 -27.89 9.56
CA ARG A 137 -32.13 -27.23 10.88
C ARG A 137 -31.19 -27.89 11.89
N VAL A 138 -31.08 -29.22 11.86
CA VAL A 138 -30.16 -29.99 12.72
C VAL A 138 -28.71 -29.49 12.66
N LYS A 139 -28.24 -29.01 11.50
CA LYS A 139 -26.87 -28.47 11.36
C LYS A 139 -26.70 -27.15 12.11
N LEU A 140 -27.74 -26.31 12.14
CA LEU A 140 -27.73 -25.05 12.87
C LEU A 140 -27.83 -25.29 14.38
N TYR A 141 -28.71 -26.19 14.83
CA TYR A 141 -28.80 -26.55 16.25
C TYR A 141 -27.51 -27.21 16.76
N ALA A 142 -26.89 -28.11 15.97
CA ALA A 142 -25.58 -28.67 16.31
C ALA A 142 -24.50 -27.57 16.42
N ARG A 143 -24.50 -26.57 15.54
CA ARG A 143 -23.59 -25.42 15.62
C ARG A 143 -23.89 -24.52 16.84
N ARG A 144 -25.18 -24.33 17.18
CA ARG A 144 -25.62 -23.59 18.39
C ARG A 144 -25.08 -24.25 19.65
N VAL A 145 -25.20 -25.57 19.77
CA VAL A 145 -24.62 -26.35 20.87
C VAL A 145 -23.11 -26.09 20.96
N LYS A 146 -22.37 -26.20 19.85
CA LYS A 146 -20.93 -25.91 19.81
C LYS A 146 -20.59 -24.49 20.27
N CYS A 147 -21.35 -23.47 19.84
CA CYS A 147 -21.13 -22.09 20.26
C CYS A 147 -21.35 -21.90 21.77
N LEU A 148 -22.44 -22.47 22.33
CA LEU A 148 -22.77 -22.33 23.74
C LEU A 148 -21.72 -22.98 24.65
N ILE A 149 -21.23 -24.17 24.26
CA ILE A 149 -20.12 -24.85 24.96
C ILE A 149 -18.86 -23.97 24.95
N MET A 150 -18.53 -23.34 23.82
CA MET A 150 -17.35 -22.49 23.70
C MET A 150 -17.45 -21.19 24.52
N LEU A 151 -18.66 -20.67 24.73
CA LEU A 151 -18.89 -19.45 25.52
C LEU A 151 -18.99 -19.71 27.03
N LYS A 152 -19.41 -20.91 27.46
CA LYS A 152 -19.69 -21.24 28.87
C LYS A 152 -18.76 -22.32 29.38
N LYS A 153 -17.64 -21.92 30.00
CA LYS A 153 -16.53 -22.80 30.36
C LYS A 153 -16.74 -23.80 31.52
N LYS A 154 -17.93 -23.95 32.12
CA LYS A 154 -18.45 -25.20 32.75
C LYS A 154 -19.81 -24.98 33.44
N SER A 155 -20.79 -25.79 32.99
CA SER A 155 -22.21 -25.97 33.34
C SER A 155 -23.20 -24.81 33.08
N ASP A 156 -24.28 -25.09 32.32
CA ASP A 156 -25.60 -24.50 32.59
C ASP A 156 -26.72 -25.11 31.72
N THR A 157 -27.91 -25.25 32.29
CA THR A 157 -29.18 -25.81 31.73
C THR A 157 -29.56 -25.40 30.30
N GLU A 158 -29.00 -24.32 29.77
CA GLU A 158 -29.23 -23.85 28.39
C GLU A 158 -28.53 -24.72 27.34
N VAL A 159 -27.36 -25.28 27.65
CA VAL A 159 -26.65 -26.21 26.76
C VAL A 159 -27.46 -27.51 26.63
N ASP A 160 -27.99 -28.02 27.75
CA ASP A 160 -28.82 -29.23 27.78
C ASP A 160 -30.10 -29.05 26.97
N LYS A 161 -30.81 -27.92 27.16
CA LYS A 161 -31.96 -27.54 26.33
C LYS A 161 -31.60 -27.47 24.84
N ALA A 162 -30.46 -26.87 24.49
CA ALA A 162 -30.03 -26.79 23.10
C ALA A 162 -29.66 -28.17 22.51
N ILE A 163 -29.14 -29.09 23.33
CA ILE A 163 -28.87 -30.48 22.94
C ILE A 163 -30.18 -31.24 22.72
N GLU A 164 -31.16 -31.11 23.62
CA GLU A 164 -32.50 -31.71 23.46
C GLU A 164 -33.17 -31.21 22.18
N GLU A 165 -33.17 -29.89 21.94
CA GLU A 165 -33.67 -29.29 20.70
C GLU A 165 -32.93 -29.85 19.48
N ALA A 166 -31.60 -29.98 19.54
CA ALA A 166 -30.81 -30.55 18.45
C ALA A 166 -31.16 -32.02 18.17
N ARG A 167 -31.40 -32.83 19.22
CA ARG A 167 -31.81 -34.25 19.11
C ARG A 167 -33.18 -34.39 18.46
N MET A 168 -34.15 -33.56 18.84
CA MET A 168 -35.48 -33.53 18.19
C MET A 168 -35.40 -33.29 16.68
N TRP A 169 -34.45 -32.47 16.22
CA TRP A 169 -34.22 -32.23 14.80
C TRP A 169 -33.34 -33.30 14.14
N LEU A 170 -32.47 -33.96 14.90
CA LEU A 170 -31.71 -35.12 14.44
C LEU A 170 -32.66 -36.26 14.07
N ASP A 171 -33.70 -36.53 14.86
CA ASP A 171 -34.68 -37.58 14.55
C ASP A 171 -35.44 -37.36 13.24
N LYS A 172 -35.54 -36.11 12.79
CA LYS A 172 -36.15 -35.72 11.50
C LYS A 172 -35.17 -35.75 10.32
N MET A 173 -33.89 -36.02 10.55
CA MET A 173 -32.86 -36.12 9.52
C MET A 173 -32.85 -37.53 8.91
N ASP A 174 -32.65 -37.63 7.59
CA ASP A 174 -32.53 -38.91 6.90
C ASP A 174 -31.47 -39.82 7.53
N MET A 175 -31.85 -41.07 7.82
CA MET A 175 -31.00 -42.11 8.42
C MET A 175 -29.77 -42.42 7.56
N ASN A 176 -29.88 -42.26 6.24
CA ASN A 176 -28.78 -42.54 5.30
C ASN A 176 -27.85 -41.34 5.09
N ASN A 177 -28.06 -40.22 5.79
CA ASN A 177 -27.23 -39.04 5.61
C ASN A 177 -25.84 -39.24 6.24
N PRO A 178 -24.73 -39.15 5.47
CA PRO A 178 -23.38 -39.41 5.97
C PRO A 178 -22.92 -38.43 7.05
N LYS A 179 -23.62 -37.29 7.21
CA LYS A 179 -23.32 -36.30 8.27
C LYS A 179 -24.08 -36.54 9.58
N ARG A 180 -25.01 -37.50 9.62
CA ARG A 180 -25.82 -37.81 10.81
C ARG A 180 -24.94 -38.31 11.96
N SER A 181 -24.06 -39.27 11.71
CA SER A 181 -23.14 -39.84 12.70
C SER A 181 -22.20 -38.80 13.32
N VAL A 182 -21.70 -37.86 12.51
CA VAL A 182 -20.81 -36.77 12.97
C VAL A 182 -21.54 -35.79 13.90
N ILE A 183 -22.82 -35.52 13.62
CA ILE A 183 -23.66 -34.67 14.47
C ILE A 183 -24.01 -35.41 15.76
N GLU A 184 -24.35 -36.69 15.66
CA GLU A 184 -24.66 -37.54 16.81
C GLU A 184 -23.46 -37.68 17.76
N GLU A 185 -22.25 -37.86 17.23
CA GLU A 185 -21.01 -37.83 18.01
C GLU A 185 -20.80 -36.47 18.68
N THR A 186 -21.05 -35.37 17.96
CA THR A 186 -20.96 -34.01 18.51
C THR A 186 -21.92 -33.81 19.70
N LEU A 187 -23.16 -34.30 19.61
CA LEU A 187 -24.19 -34.16 20.65
C LEU A 187 -23.99 -35.12 21.83
N THR A 188 -23.21 -36.18 21.63
CA THR A 188 -22.94 -37.21 22.65
C THR A 188 -21.64 -36.93 23.40
N ASN A 189 -20.62 -36.38 22.73
CA ASN A 189 -19.33 -36.03 23.32
C ASN A 189 -18.97 -34.55 23.09
N PRO A 190 -19.74 -33.60 23.65
CA PRO A 190 -19.50 -32.17 23.47
C PRO A 190 -18.11 -31.69 23.96
N GLU A 191 -17.44 -32.46 24.82
CA GLU A 191 -16.16 -32.09 25.45
C GLU A 191 -14.91 -32.29 24.56
N LYS A 192 -15.01 -33.02 23.44
CA LYS A 192 -13.86 -33.31 22.55
C LYS A 192 -13.41 -32.12 21.68
N ILE A 193 -14.03 -30.95 21.80
CA ILE A 193 -13.73 -29.80 20.94
C ILE A 193 -12.51 -29.04 21.50
N VAL A 194 -11.40 -29.07 20.75
CA VAL A 194 -10.13 -28.43 21.12
C VAL A 194 -10.32 -26.95 21.42
N THR A 195 -9.99 -26.57 22.66
CA THR A 195 -9.95 -25.19 23.15
C THR A 195 -8.61 -24.56 22.81
N ILE A 196 -8.62 -23.46 22.05
CA ILE A 196 -7.47 -22.57 21.92
C ILE A 196 -7.96 -21.20 22.39
N GLU A 197 -7.46 -20.77 23.55
CA GLU A 197 -7.70 -19.43 24.08
C GLU A 197 -6.95 -18.40 23.23
N THR A 198 -7.72 -17.51 22.62
CA THR A 198 -7.24 -16.22 22.14
C THR A 198 -8.31 -15.21 22.50
N GLU A 199 -7.97 -14.25 23.34
CA GLU A 199 -8.87 -13.15 23.72
C GLU A 199 -9.22 -12.30 22.51
N PHE A 200 -10.52 -12.15 22.26
CA PHE A 200 -11.04 -11.10 21.40
C PHE A 200 -11.25 -9.87 22.30
N VAL A 201 -10.39 -8.85 22.14
CA VAL A 201 -10.52 -7.59 22.89
C VAL A 201 -11.77 -6.87 22.39
N LYS A 202 -12.84 -6.89 23.20
CA LYS A 202 -14.02 -6.05 22.99
C LYS A 202 -13.72 -4.67 23.58
N TRP A 203 -13.96 -3.60 22.82
CA TRP A 203 -13.93 -2.25 23.36
C TRP A 203 -15.12 -2.08 24.33
N GLU A 204 -14.81 -1.84 25.59
CA GLU A 204 -15.78 -1.55 26.64
C GLU A 204 -15.86 -0.03 26.78
N GLU A 205 -16.90 0.56 26.20
CA GLU A 205 -17.11 2.03 26.18
C GLU A 205 -17.01 2.64 27.59
N GLU A 206 -17.62 1.98 28.58
CA GLU A 206 -17.59 2.38 30.00
C GLU A 206 -16.18 2.31 30.63
N LYS A 207 -15.27 1.52 30.05
CA LYS A 207 -13.90 1.34 30.55
C LYS A 207 -12.90 2.32 29.92
N TYR A 208 -13.17 2.80 28.71
CA TYR A 208 -12.20 3.57 27.91
C TYR A 208 -12.67 4.98 27.54
N CYS A 209 -13.93 5.34 27.77
CA CYS A 209 -14.39 6.72 27.62
C CYS A 209 -14.01 7.53 28.87
N PRO A 210 -13.16 8.55 28.76
CA PRO A 210 -12.75 9.34 29.91
C PRO A 210 -13.90 10.25 30.40
N ASN A 211 -13.81 10.74 31.64
CA ASN A 211 -14.82 11.64 32.21
C ASN A 211 -14.28 13.08 32.31
N ILE A 212 -15.17 14.06 32.16
CA ILE A 212 -14.86 15.48 32.39
C ILE A 212 -15.30 15.85 33.81
N HIS A 213 -14.33 16.16 34.66
CA HIS A 213 -14.57 16.48 36.07
C HIS A 213 -15.25 17.85 36.24
N ASP A 214 -14.71 18.89 35.60
CA ASP A 214 -15.23 20.26 35.70
C ASP A 214 -15.86 20.68 34.36
N LYS A 215 -17.19 20.71 34.27
CA LYS A 215 -17.90 20.97 33.01
C LYS A 215 -18.02 22.46 32.69
N ASN A 216 -17.90 22.81 31.42
CA ASN A 216 -18.20 24.14 30.90
C ASN A 216 -19.71 24.44 30.97
N GLN A 217 -20.08 25.70 31.22
CA GLN A 217 -21.48 26.12 31.34
C GLN A 217 -22.13 26.46 29.99
N GLU A 218 -21.34 26.91 29.01
CA GLU A 218 -21.78 27.33 27.68
C GLU A 218 -21.60 26.24 26.61
N ILE A 219 -20.62 25.35 26.73
CA ILE A 219 -20.32 24.29 25.74
C ILE A 219 -20.66 22.92 26.35
N ILE A 220 -21.67 22.24 25.78
CA ILE A 220 -22.03 20.90 26.24
C ILE A 220 -20.89 19.94 25.93
N GLY A 221 -20.54 19.09 26.91
CA GLY A 221 -19.46 18.11 26.73
C GLY A 221 -18.04 18.67 26.83
N ALA A 222 -17.82 19.96 27.13
CA ALA A 222 -16.47 20.52 27.30
C ALA A 222 -16.08 20.73 28.77
N SER A 223 -14.77 20.81 29.04
CA SER A 223 -14.19 21.18 30.31
C SER A 223 -14.28 22.70 30.56
N SER A 224 -14.44 23.11 31.81
CA SER A 224 -14.32 24.52 32.23
C SER A 224 -12.93 25.11 31.96
N ALA A 225 -11.93 24.25 31.69
CA ALA A 225 -10.58 24.64 31.28
C ALA A 225 -10.52 25.31 29.90
N VAL A 226 -11.61 25.28 29.14
CA VAL A 226 -11.71 25.92 27.82
C VAL A 226 -12.92 26.84 27.73
N GLU A 227 -12.88 27.85 26.87
CA GLU A 227 -13.99 28.78 26.60
C GLU A 227 -14.14 29.11 25.12
N LEU A 228 -15.36 29.45 24.70
CA LEU A 228 -15.68 29.86 23.32
C LEU A 228 -15.51 31.38 23.15
N ARG A 229 -14.70 31.76 22.16
CA ARG A 229 -14.49 33.15 21.72
C ARG A 229 -14.75 33.30 20.23
N TYR A 230 -14.86 34.55 19.80
CA TYR A 230 -15.00 34.92 18.40
C TYR A 230 -13.99 36.02 18.04
N SER A 231 -13.43 35.94 16.84
CA SER A 231 -12.67 37.03 16.21
C SER A 231 -12.93 37.03 14.70
N ASP A 232 -12.74 38.17 14.03
CA ASP A 232 -12.91 38.23 12.56
C ASP A 232 -11.85 37.40 11.82
N GLU A 233 -10.68 37.20 12.41
CA GLU A 233 -9.60 36.40 11.83
C GLU A 233 -9.89 34.90 11.90
N PHE A 234 -10.29 34.40 13.09
CA PHE A 234 -10.41 32.97 13.36
C PHE A 234 -11.85 32.45 13.39
N GLY A 235 -12.84 33.34 13.33
CA GLY A 235 -14.23 33.00 13.62
C GLY A 235 -14.39 32.52 15.06
N LYS A 236 -15.34 31.58 15.27
CA LYS A 236 -15.51 30.89 16.55
C LYS A 236 -14.29 30.01 16.84
N HIS A 237 -13.65 30.21 18.00
CA HIS A 237 -12.45 29.48 18.40
C HIS A 237 -12.46 29.22 19.92
N ILE A 238 -11.68 28.23 20.34
CA ILE A 238 -11.60 27.79 21.74
C ILE A 238 -10.29 28.28 22.35
N LEU A 239 -10.34 28.88 23.55
CA LEU A 239 -9.17 29.30 24.32
C LEU A 239 -9.11 28.54 25.65
N ALA A 240 -7.89 28.32 26.16
CA ALA A 240 -7.71 27.81 27.51
C ALA A 240 -8.00 28.90 28.55
N THR A 241 -8.77 28.60 29.58
CA THR A 241 -9.09 29.52 30.70
C THR A 241 -8.08 29.44 31.84
N ARG A 242 -7.25 28.39 31.84
CA ARG A 242 -6.19 28.12 32.81
C ARG A 242 -5.14 27.19 32.20
N ASP A 243 -4.07 26.95 32.94
CA ASP A 243 -3.12 25.88 32.63
C ASP A 243 -3.83 24.51 32.61
N ILE A 244 -3.56 23.72 31.57
CA ILE A 244 -4.12 22.39 31.32
C ILE A 244 -3.01 21.36 31.50
N LYS A 245 -3.27 20.33 32.32
CA LYS A 245 -2.26 19.29 32.57
C LYS A 245 -2.22 18.25 31.45
N PRO A 246 -1.05 17.69 31.12
CA PRO A 246 -0.97 16.55 30.20
C PRO A 246 -1.87 15.39 30.65
N GLY A 247 -2.73 14.92 29.74
CA GLY A 247 -3.69 13.84 30.00
C GLY A 247 -5.08 14.30 30.48
N GLU A 248 -5.31 15.60 30.68
CA GLU A 248 -6.63 16.15 31.01
C GLU A 248 -7.58 16.13 29.79
N VAL A 249 -8.83 15.72 29.99
CA VAL A 249 -9.83 15.61 28.93
C VAL A 249 -10.56 16.95 28.78
N LEU A 250 -10.47 17.54 27.59
CA LEU A 250 -11.00 18.89 27.32
C LEU A 250 -12.40 18.90 26.71
N ALA A 251 -12.75 17.89 25.91
CA ALA A 251 -14.07 17.78 25.31
C ALA A 251 -14.42 16.32 25.01
N LEU A 252 -15.71 16.01 25.15
CA LEU A 252 -16.38 14.78 24.76
C LEU A 252 -17.62 15.20 23.99
N GLU A 253 -17.58 15.05 22.67
CA GLU A 253 -18.61 15.54 21.76
C GLU A 253 -19.36 14.36 21.12
N GLU A 254 -20.67 14.49 21.00
CA GLU A 254 -21.51 13.58 20.25
C GLU A 254 -21.71 14.15 18.84
N CYS A 255 -21.40 13.36 17.80
CA CYS A 255 -21.57 13.85 16.44
C CYS A 255 -23.06 14.01 16.08
N TYR A 256 -23.45 15.19 15.59
CA TYR A 256 -24.81 15.41 15.05
C TYR A 256 -25.19 14.37 13.97
N THR A 257 -24.23 14.05 13.10
CA THR A 257 -24.40 13.01 12.09
C THR A 257 -23.07 12.40 11.67
N SER A 258 -23.14 11.18 11.13
CA SER A 258 -22.01 10.46 10.57
C SER A 258 -22.44 9.74 9.29
N VAL A 259 -21.49 9.42 8.42
CA VAL A 259 -21.71 8.60 7.22
C VAL A 259 -20.61 7.54 7.14
N LEU A 260 -21.02 6.30 6.85
CA LEU A 260 -20.09 5.21 6.61
C LEU A 260 -19.52 5.31 5.19
N ILE A 261 -18.22 5.04 5.03
CA ILE A 261 -17.60 5.02 3.70
C ILE A 261 -18.02 3.75 2.93
N PRO A 262 -18.19 3.81 1.59
CA PRO A 262 -18.69 2.68 0.79
C PRO A 262 -17.93 1.36 0.97
N GLU A 263 -16.61 1.43 1.19
CA GLU A 263 -15.74 0.28 1.38
C GLU A 263 -16.06 -0.51 2.66
N LYS A 264 -16.79 0.10 3.61
CA LYS A 264 -17.12 -0.46 4.92
C LYS A 264 -18.59 -0.87 5.07
N PHE A 265 -19.43 -0.66 4.07
CA PHE A 265 -20.87 -0.99 4.12
C PHE A 265 -21.17 -2.43 4.54
N TYR A 266 -20.30 -3.38 4.17
CA TYR A 266 -20.48 -4.80 4.49
C TYR A 266 -19.70 -5.28 5.73
N THR A 267 -19.07 -4.38 6.48
CA THR A 267 -18.29 -4.72 7.68
C THR A 267 -18.67 -3.91 8.91
N ASN A 268 -19.37 -2.78 8.74
CA ASN A 268 -19.70 -1.85 9.82
C ASN A 268 -21.18 -1.46 9.78
N CYS A 269 -21.73 -1.14 10.95
CA CYS A 269 -23.08 -0.61 11.08
C CYS A 269 -23.19 0.77 10.41
N SER A 270 -24.24 1.00 9.63
CA SER A 270 -24.48 2.26 8.91
C SER A 270 -25.03 3.39 9.80
N TYR A 271 -25.35 3.08 11.07
CA TYR A 271 -25.81 4.02 12.09
C TYR A 271 -24.71 4.29 13.12
N CYS A 272 -24.37 3.30 13.97
CA CYS A 272 -23.38 3.47 15.04
C CYS A 272 -21.92 3.24 14.62
N LEU A 273 -21.65 2.96 13.34
CA LEU A 273 -20.31 2.70 12.76
C LEU A 273 -19.54 1.50 13.33
N THR A 274 -20.05 0.83 14.36
CA THR A 274 -19.43 -0.31 15.01
C THR A 274 -19.15 -1.42 13.99
N GLN A 275 -17.92 -1.94 13.99
CA GLN A 275 -17.56 -3.10 13.19
C GLN A 275 -18.28 -4.32 13.74
N THR A 276 -18.98 -5.04 12.88
CA THR A 276 -19.63 -6.29 13.25
C THR A 276 -19.66 -7.24 12.06
N TRP A 277 -19.45 -8.51 12.35
CA TRP A 277 -19.43 -9.58 11.35
C TRP A 277 -20.80 -10.25 11.18
N SER A 278 -21.81 -9.79 11.93
CA SER A 278 -23.19 -10.29 11.90
C SER A 278 -24.18 -9.16 11.63
N LEU A 279 -23.90 -8.37 10.59
CA LEU A 279 -24.77 -7.29 10.12
C LEU A 279 -26.13 -7.82 9.61
N ILE A 280 -27.20 -7.06 9.87
CA ILE A 280 -28.53 -7.23 9.27
C ILE A 280 -28.76 -6.18 8.17
N PRO A 281 -29.44 -6.52 7.08
CA PRO A 281 -29.64 -5.58 5.98
C PRO A 281 -30.84 -4.66 6.22
N CYS A 282 -30.86 -3.53 5.51
CA CYS A 282 -32.11 -2.81 5.27
C CYS A 282 -33.13 -3.73 4.58
N ASP A 283 -34.41 -3.50 4.82
CA ASP A 283 -35.50 -4.25 4.21
C ASP A 283 -35.71 -3.86 2.74
N ALA A 284 -35.45 -2.60 2.38
CA ALA A 284 -35.79 -2.08 1.05
C ALA A 284 -34.60 -1.88 0.11
N CYS A 285 -33.38 -1.68 0.61
CA CYS A 285 -32.18 -1.48 -0.22
C CYS A 285 -31.07 -2.50 0.12
N VAL A 286 -30.06 -2.56 -0.75
CA VAL A 286 -28.88 -3.43 -0.57
C VAL A 286 -27.67 -2.70 -0.01
N THR A 287 -27.75 -1.37 0.12
CA THR A 287 -26.60 -0.49 0.37
C THR A 287 -26.22 -0.39 1.85
N VAL A 288 -27.20 -0.28 2.75
CA VAL A 288 -26.94 -0.07 4.18
C VAL A 288 -27.30 -1.29 5.02
N LEU A 289 -26.49 -1.51 6.05
CA LEU A 289 -26.59 -2.62 6.97
C LEU A 289 -26.36 -2.15 8.41
N TYR A 290 -26.90 -2.88 9.39
CA TYR A 290 -26.95 -2.49 10.80
C TYR A 290 -26.46 -3.63 11.71
N CYS A 291 -25.95 -3.29 12.90
CA CYS A 291 -25.53 -4.31 13.86
C CYS A 291 -26.70 -5.05 14.52
N ASN A 292 -27.84 -4.37 14.67
CA ASN A 292 -29.05 -4.85 15.32
C ASN A 292 -30.28 -4.05 14.86
N ASP A 293 -31.46 -4.47 15.32
CA ASP A 293 -32.73 -3.84 14.97
C ASP A 293 -32.89 -2.45 15.60
N GLU A 294 -32.27 -2.17 16.76
CA GLU A 294 -32.28 -0.84 17.37
C GLU A 294 -31.61 0.20 16.45
N CYS A 295 -30.40 -0.08 15.98
CA CYS A 295 -29.69 0.80 15.03
C CYS A 295 -30.44 0.93 13.69
N LYS A 296 -31.09 -0.16 13.23
CA LYS A 296 -31.90 -0.14 12.00
C LYS A 296 -33.12 0.77 12.15
N ASN A 297 -33.82 0.69 13.27
CA ASN A 297 -35.01 1.48 13.55
C ASN A 297 -34.68 2.96 13.79
N ALA A 298 -33.64 3.24 14.58
CA ALA A 298 -33.16 4.60 14.81
C ALA A 298 -32.73 5.28 13.51
N ALA A 299 -31.95 4.58 12.68
CA ALA A 299 -31.58 5.09 11.36
C ALA A 299 -32.81 5.36 10.49
N TRP A 300 -33.80 4.47 10.47
CA TRP A 300 -35.04 4.63 9.70
C TRP A 300 -35.82 5.88 10.12
N GLU A 301 -35.96 6.11 11.42
CA GLU A 301 -36.66 7.26 11.96
C GLU A 301 -35.94 8.58 11.67
N GLU A 302 -34.62 8.62 11.89
CA GLU A 302 -33.84 9.85 11.80
C GLU A 302 -33.53 10.29 10.36
N PHE A 303 -33.25 9.36 9.44
CA PHE A 303 -32.83 9.73 8.09
C PHE A 303 -33.08 8.70 6.98
N HIS A 304 -33.02 7.41 7.29
CA HIS A 304 -32.94 6.38 6.25
C HIS A 304 -34.28 6.12 5.54
N ASP A 305 -35.42 6.45 6.14
CA ASP A 305 -36.72 6.38 5.46
C ASP A 305 -36.76 7.27 4.18
N ILE A 306 -36.08 8.42 4.22
CA ILE A 306 -35.91 9.32 3.07
C ILE A 306 -34.71 8.90 2.21
N GLU A 307 -33.57 8.56 2.82
CA GLU A 307 -32.35 8.21 2.08
C GLU A 307 -32.41 6.88 1.32
N CYS A 308 -33.26 5.93 1.76
CA CYS A 308 -33.21 4.53 1.32
C CYS A 308 -33.26 4.36 -0.20
N LYS A 309 -34.09 5.15 -0.90
CA LYS A 309 -34.24 5.09 -2.36
C LYS A 309 -33.27 5.99 -3.13
N VAL A 310 -32.42 6.73 -2.42
CA VAL A 310 -31.50 7.74 -2.97
C VAL A 310 -30.05 7.30 -2.83
N ILE A 311 -29.65 6.79 -1.66
CA ILE A 311 -28.25 6.53 -1.31
C ILE A 311 -27.56 5.55 -2.27
N GLY A 312 -28.26 4.47 -2.67
CA GLY A 312 -27.73 3.49 -3.63
C GLY A 312 -27.44 4.11 -4.99
N SER A 313 -28.27 5.07 -5.43
CA SER A 313 -28.05 5.80 -6.68
C SER A 313 -26.86 6.73 -6.62
N LEU A 314 -26.69 7.45 -5.50
CA LEU A 314 -25.53 8.30 -5.28
C LEU A 314 -24.23 7.49 -5.33
N VAL A 315 -24.18 6.36 -4.63
CA VAL A 315 -23.02 5.46 -4.65
C VAL A 315 -22.78 4.91 -6.05
N GLY A 316 -23.83 4.49 -6.78
CA GLY A 316 -23.72 3.94 -8.13
C GLY A 316 -23.18 4.91 -9.20
N VAL A 317 -23.31 6.22 -8.98
CA VAL A 317 -22.70 7.26 -9.86
C VAL A 317 -21.36 7.80 -9.35
N GLY A 318 -20.81 7.18 -8.30
CA GLY A 318 -19.54 7.58 -7.68
C GLY A 318 -19.63 8.87 -6.89
N MET A 319 -20.76 9.17 -6.24
CA MET A 319 -20.88 10.31 -5.34
C MET A 319 -19.92 10.12 -4.15
N ASN A 320 -19.15 11.15 -3.82
CA ASN A 320 -18.19 11.11 -2.72
C ASN A 320 -18.88 11.21 -1.34
N ASN A 321 -18.13 10.94 -0.27
CA ASN A 321 -18.64 11.00 1.12
C ASN A 321 -19.19 12.38 1.48
N LEU A 322 -18.65 13.44 0.88
CA LEU A 322 -19.14 14.81 1.04
C LEU A 322 -20.61 14.93 0.58
N GLY A 323 -20.92 14.40 -0.62
CA GLY A 323 -22.29 14.36 -1.13
C GLY A 323 -23.22 13.53 -0.25
N LEU A 324 -22.79 12.33 0.17
CA LEU A 324 -23.57 11.45 1.04
C LEU A 324 -23.89 12.10 2.41
N MET A 325 -22.92 12.80 3.00
CA MET A 325 -23.11 13.49 4.27
C MET A 325 -23.96 14.75 4.15
N SER A 326 -23.83 15.50 3.04
CA SER A 326 -24.69 16.66 2.78
C SER A 326 -26.16 16.27 2.58
N LEU A 327 -26.43 15.12 1.97
CA LEU A 327 -27.77 14.53 1.91
C LEU A 327 -28.30 14.28 3.33
N ARG A 328 -27.52 13.57 4.16
CA ARG A 328 -27.95 13.20 5.51
C ARG A 328 -28.22 14.39 6.41
N LEU A 329 -27.35 15.40 6.36
CA LEU A 329 -27.54 16.65 7.08
C LEU A 329 -28.86 17.34 6.70
N ALA A 330 -29.16 17.44 5.40
CA ALA A 330 -30.41 18.05 4.95
C ALA A 330 -31.65 17.27 5.41
N VAL A 331 -31.57 15.94 5.42
CA VAL A 331 -32.66 15.08 5.91
C VAL A 331 -32.86 15.24 7.43
N LYS A 332 -31.80 15.13 8.23
CA LYS A 332 -31.87 15.28 9.69
C LYS A 332 -32.34 16.68 10.09
N ALA A 333 -31.85 17.72 9.41
CA ALA A 333 -32.29 19.11 9.62
C ALA A 333 -33.80 19.29 9.44
N LEU A 334 -34.36 18.72 8.35
CA LEU A 334 -35.79 18.79 8.09
C LEU A 334 -36.60 18.00 9.13
N LYS A 335 -36.12 16.81 9.52
CA LYS A 335 -36.75 15.96 10.53
C LYS A 335 -36.80 16.66 11.90
N GLU A 336 -35.69 17.25 12.32
CA GLU A 336 -35.59 18.01 13.57
C GLU A 336 -36.53 19.24 13.57
N ALA A 337 -36.55 19.99 12.47
CA ALA A 337 -37.43 21.16 12.32
C ALA A 337 -38.92 20.80 12.13
N LYS A 338 -39.23 19.53 11.82
CA LYS A 338 -40.57 18.96 11.56
C LYS A 338 -41.28 19.48 10.30
N SER A 339 -40.93 20.65 9.78
CA SER A 339 -41.49 21.21 8.55
C SER A 339 -40.50 22.12 7.84
N PHE A 340 -40.70 22.32 6.53
CA PHE A 340 -39.88 23.24 5.74
C PHE A 340 -39.97 24.69 6.25
N ASN A 341 -41.15 25.14 6.68
CA ASN A 341 -41.35 26.51 7.16
C ASN A 341 -40.60 26.74 8.47
N ASN A 342 -40.64 25.77 9.39
CA ASN A 342 -39.88 25.85 10.63
C ASN A 342 -38.38 25.83 10.37
N LEU A 343 -37.91 25.01 9.40
CA LEU A 343 -36.50 24.96 9.04
C LEU A 343 -36.02 26.28 8.44
N LYS A 344 -36.82 26.89 7.54
CA LYS A 344 -36.56 28.23 7.00
C LYS A 344 -36.49 29.26 8.13
N LEU A 345 -37.48 29.31 9.02
CA LEU A 345 -37.50 30.23 10.15
C LEU A 345 -36.26 30.07 11.05
N LEU A 346 -35.89 28.83 11.38
CA LEU A 346 -34.71 28.54 12.20
C LEU A 346 -33.43 29.06 11.54
N ILE A 347 -33.29 28.86 10.23
CA ILE A 347 -32.16 29.34 9.43
C ILE A 347 -32.15 30.87 9.36
N ASP A 348 -33.31 31.50 9.11
CA ASP A 348 -33.45 32.94 9.05
C ASP A 348 -33.05 33.59 10.38
N LEU A 349 -33.41 32.99 11.51
CA LEU A 349 -32.99 33.46 12.83
C LEU A 349 -31.46 33.39 13.01
N ALA A 350 -30.81 32.34 12.52
CA ALA A 350 -29.36 32.19 12.62
C ALA A 350 -28.58 33.10 11.66
N ASP A 351 -29.06 33.30 10.43
CA ASP A 351 -28.44 34.21 9.46
C ASP A 351 -28.61 35.69 9.88
N ASN A 352 -29.62 36.01 10.70
CA ASN A 352 -29.85 37.35 11.28
C ASN A 352 -29.34 37.53 12.73
N ALA A 353 -28.61 36.54 13.27
CA ALA A 353 -28.09 36.61 14.63
C ALA A 353 -27.08 37.76 14.78
N LYS A 354 -27.26 38.59 15.83
CA LYS A 354 -26.42 39.77 16.07
C LYS A 354 -25.03 39.44 16.62
N ASP A 355 -24.94 38.41 17.47
CA ASP A 355 -23.68 37.98 18.07
C ASP A 355 -23.15 36.76 17.32
N PRO A 356 -22.05 36.90 16.54
CA PRO A 356 -21.47 35.78 15.81
C PRO A 356 -20.84 34.72 16.74
N ARG A 357 -20.52 35.06 18.01
CA ARG A 357 -19.98 34.12 19.00
C ARG A 357 -21.03 33.09 19.42
N THR A 358 -22.22 33.57 19.81
CA THR A 358 -23.31 32.72 20.31
C THR A 358 -24.29 32.29 19.22
N ASN A 359 -24.05 32.65 17.95
CA ASN A 359 -24.86 32.19 16.84
C ASN A 359 -24.92 30.65 16.83
N GLY A 360 -26.11 30.06 16.68
CA GLY A 360 -26.28 28.61 16.73
C GLY A 360 -26.34 28.02 18.14
N PHE A 361 -26.40 28.83 19.19
CA PHE A 361 -26.69 28.34 20.53
C PHE A 361 -28.16 27.95 20.65
N THR A 362 -28.42 26.89 21.42
CA THR A 362 -29.76 26.45 21.85
C THR A 362 -29.83 26.60 23.36
N ASP A 363 -30.85 27.31 23.86
CA ASP A 363 -31.03 27.59 25.29
C ASP A 363 -29.78 28.17 25.99
N GLY A 364 -29.07 29.05 25.28
CA GLY A 364 -27.86 29.72 25.79
C GLY A 364 -26.60 28.84 25.79
N LYS A 365 -26.64 27.66 25.16
CA LYS A 365 -25.50 26.74 25.08
C LYS A 365 -25.18 26.32 23.65
N LEU A 366 -23.91 26.05 23.37
CA LEU A 366 -23.48 25.34 22.17
C LEU A 366 -23.77 23.86 22.38
N ASP A 367 -24.81 23.38 21.68
CA ASP A 367 -25.29 22.00 21.73
C ASP A 367 -25.01 21.33 20.38
N ASP A 368 -23.98 20.49 20.33
CA ASP A 368 -23.52 19.74 19.15
C ASP A 368 -24.55 18.72 18.65
N THR A 369 -25.57 18.40 19.45
CA THR A 369 -26.70 17.55 19.07
C THR A 369 -27.80 18.29 18.30
N LYS A 370 -27.70 19.63 18.15
CA LYS A 370 -28.69 20.45 17.45
C LYS A 370 -28.22 20.88 16.07
N TYR A 371 -29.14 20.87 15.11
CA TYR A 371 -28.81 21.23 13.73
C TYR A 371 -28.27 22.66 13.59
N ILE A 372 -28.80 23.60 14.37
CA ILE A 372 -28.44 25.01 14.23
C ILE A 372 -26.98 25.30 14.61
N SER A 373 -26.41 24.51 15.53
CA SER A 373 -24.98 24.51 15.84
C SER A 373 -24.17 24.14 14.60
N VAL A 374 -24.61 23.14 13.83
CA VAL A 374 -23.97 22.70 12.58
C VAL A 374 -24.14 23.74 11.46
N TYR A 375 -25.33 24.33 11.30
CA TYR A 375 -25.64 25.29 10.23
C TYR A 375 -24.76 26.55 10.28
N THR A 376 -24.35 26.95 11.49
CA THR A 376 -23.57 28.16 11.76
C THR A 376 -22.06 27.93 11.75
N LEU A 377 -21.61 26.72 11.42
CA LEU A 377 -20.19 26.40 11.25
C LEU A 377 -19.60 27.06 9.99
N ALA A 378 -18.29 27.24 10.00
CA ALA A 378 -17.58 27.96 8.95
C ALA A 378 -17.68 27.26 7.59
N ARG A 379 -18.06 28.02 6.55
CA ARG A 379 -18.20 27.55 5.16
C ARG A 379 -17.08 28.03 4.22
N ASN A 380 -16.43 29.15 4.57
CA ASN A 380 -15.35 29.80 3.81
C ASN A 380 -15.71 30.02 2.32
N THR A 381 -16.94 30.46 2.03
CA THR A 381 -17.49 30.55 0.67
C THR A 381 -16.67 31.51 -0.21
N GLU A 382 -16.31 32.66 0.33
CA GLU A 382 -15.51 33.71 -0.31
C GLU A 382 -14.08 33.27 -0.64
N LYS A 383 -13.55 32.25 0.04
CA LYS A 383 -12.22 31.67 -0.22
C LYS A 383 -12.25 30.55 -1.27
N ARG A 384 -13.43 30.18 -1.80
CA ARG A 384 -13.60 29.08 -2.76
C ARG A 384 -13.50 29.60 -4.20
N SER A 385 -12.88 28.80 -5.07
CA SER A 385 -12.84 29.09 -6.49
C SER A 385 -14.20 28.83 -7.15
N ILE A 386 -14.48 29.52 -8.25
CA ILE A 386 -15.72 29.32 -9.02
C ILE A 386 -15.91 27.86 -9.46
N PRO A 387 -14.88 27.13 -9.95
CA PRO A 387 -15.03 25.71 -10.27
C PRO A 387 -15.40 24.82 -9.07
N ASP A 388 -14.90 25.11 -7.86
CA ASP A 388 -15.27 24.37 -6.64
C ASP A 388 -16.74 24.61 -6.28
N LEU A 389 -17.19 25.88 -6.34
CA LEU A 389 -18.59 26.24 -6.10
C LEU A 389 -19.52 25.59 -7.12
N PHE A 390 -19.16 25.63 -8.41
CA PHE A 390 -19.94 25.01 -9.48
C PHE A 390 -20.01 23.48 -9.34
N GLY A 391 -18.89 22.82 -8.98
CA GLY A 391 -18.90 21.38 -8.71
C GLY A 391 -19.84 21.01 -7.54
N ARG A 392 -19.89 21.84 -6.49
CA ARG A 392 -20.80 21.65 -5.35
C ARG A 392 -22.26 21.90 -5.72
N SER A 393 -22.54 22.93 -6.53
CA SER A 393 -23.90 23.16 -7.01
C SER A 393 -24.38 22.03 -7.91
N LEU A 394 -23.52 21.48 -8.77
CA LEU A 394 -23.83 20.31 -9.58
C LEU A 394 -24.16 19.07 -8.72
N ASN A 395 -23.34 18.79 -7.70
CA ASN A 395 -23.62 17.71 -6.74
C ASN A 395 -24.94 17.94 -6.00
N ALA A 396 -25.19 19.17 -5.55
CA ALA A 396 -26.42 19.52 -4.85
C ALA A 396 -27.66 19.37 -5.74
N VAL A 397 -27.59 19.78 -7.01
CA VAL A 397 -28.64 19.56 -8.01
C VAL A 397 -28.91 18.06 -8.17
N TYR A 398 -27.87 17.23 -8.32
CA TYR A 398 -28.05 15.79 -8.44
C TYR A 398 -28.72 15.18 -7.19
N ILE A 399 -28.24 15.53 -5.99
CA ILE A 399 -28.80 15.01 -4.73
C ILE A 399 -30.27 15.43 -4.56
N VAL A 400 -30.58 16.72 -4.79
CA VAL A 400 -31.96 17.21 -4.60
C VAL A 400 -32.90 16.69 -5.68
N TYR A 401 -32.40 16.47 -6.91
CA TYR A 401 -33.14 15.79 -7.96
C TYR A 401 -33.51 14.36 -7.53
N MET A 402 -32.57 13.61 -6.97
CA MET A 402 -32.84 12.26 -6.47
C MET A 402 -33.81 12.27 -5.28
N LEU A 403 -33.67 13.20 -4.35
CA LEU A 403 -34.63 13.40 -3.25
C LEU A 403 -36.03 13.69 -3.78
N ALA A 404 -36.16 14.61 -4.75
CA ALA A 404 -37.45 15.01 -5.31
C ALA A 404 -38.15 13.88 -6.08
N THR A 405 -37.38 13.10 -6.84
CA THR A 405 -37.93 12.12 -7.79
C THR A 405 -37.98 10.70 -7.25
N ARG A 406 -37.34 10.41 -6.11
CA ARG A 406 -37.27 9.05 -5.53
C ARG A 406 -37.74 8.95 -4.08
N SER A 407 -37.84 10.06 -3.36
CA SER A 407 -38.29 10.07 -1.96
C SER A 407 -39.61 10.83 -1.79
N LYS A 408 -40.21 10.71 -0.61
CA LYS A 408 -41.39 11.48 -0.20
C LYS A 408 -41.04 12.72 0.63
N MET A 409 -39.78 13.17 0.60
CA MET A 409 -39.32 14.32 1.39
C MET A 409 -40.18 15.57 1.17
N PHE A 410 -40.64 15.80 -0.07
CA PHE A 410 -41.50 16.94 -0.43
C PHE A 410 -43.00 16.61 -0.37
N GLY A 411 -43.39 15.68 0.51
CA GLY A 411 -44.77 15.19 0.71
C GLY A 411 -45.21 14.13 -0.31
N LYS A 412 -44.70 14.18 -1.54
CA LYS A 412 -44.90 13.15 -2.58
C LYS A 412 -43.65 13.03 -3.45
N VAL A 413 -43.59 11.95 -4.22
CA VAL A 413 -42.61 11.82 -5.30
C VAL A 413 -42.99 12.81 -6.41
N LEU A 414 -42.07 13.70 -6.76
CA LEU A 414 -42.27 14.73 -7.78
C LEU A 414 -41.91 14.21 -9.18
N ASN A 415 -42.43 14.88 -10.21
CA ASN A 415 -42.09 14.62 -11.60
C ASN A 415 -40.59 14.94 -11.84
N ASN A 416 -39.92 14.14 -12.68
CA ASN A 416 -38.52 14.29 -13.01
C ASN A 416 -38.20 15.42 -14.01
N ASN A 417 -39.20 16.20 -14.42
CA ASN A 417 -39.01 17.41 -15.21
C ASN A 417 -38.30 18.49 -14.37
N LEU A 418 -37.08 18.84 -14.78
CA LEU A 418 -36.22 19.81 -14.09
C LEU A 418 -36.82 21.23 -14.04
N GLU A 419 -37.55 21.68 -15.05
CA GLU A 419 -38.19 23.00 -15.08
C GLU A 419 -39.20 23.14 -13.92
N ASN A 420 -40.01 22.10 -13.70
CA ASN A 420 -40.95 22.06 -12.58
C ASN A 420 -40.23 22.04 -11.22
N LEU A 421 -39.07 21.40 -11.15
CA LEU A 421 -38.26 21.31 -9.94
C LEU A 421 -37.57 22.64 -9.60
N VAL A 422 -37.07 23.38 -10.61
CA VAL A 422 -36.51 24.74 -10.45
C VAL A 422 -37.55 25.70 -9.89
N ASN A 423 -38.80 25.60 -10.33
CA ASN A 423 -39.88 26.46 -9.87
C ASN A 423 -40.45 26.07 -8.50
N ASN A 424 -40.01 24.95 -7.91
CA ASN A 424 -40.45 24.54 -6.58
C ASN A 424 -39.54 25.15 -5.50
N GLN A 425 -40.09 26.08 -4.72
CA GLN A 425 -39.37 26.80 -3.67
C GLN A 425 -38.77 25.91 -2.57
N PHE A 426 -39.32 24.72 -2.31
CA PHE A 426 -38.78 23.82 -1.29
C PHE A 426 -37.65 22.96 -1.87
N VAL A 427 -37.75 22.56 -3.14
CA VAL A 427 -36.69 21.84 -3.84
C VAL A 427 -35.45 22.72 -3.96
N THR A 428 -35.61 23.95 -4.42
CA THR A 428 -34.48 24.89 -4.55
C THR A 428 -33.88 25.26 -3.20
N PHE A 429 -34.70 25.52 -2.19
CA PHE A 429 -34.25 25.74 -0.81
C PHE A 429 -33.41 24.57 -0.26
N ILE A 430 -33.91 23.32 -0.36
CA ILE A 430 -33.14 22.15 0.09
C ILE A 430 -31.87 21.94 -0.73
N GLY A 431 -31.92 22.21 -2.05
CA GLY A 431 -30.73 22.16 -2.89
C GLY A 431 -29.67 23.17 -2.45
N GLY A 432 -30.07 24.42 -2.16
CA GLY A 432 -29.19 25.44 -1.59
C GLY A 432 -28.62 25.02 -0.23
N LEU A 433 -29.45 24.38 0.61
CA LEU A 433 -29.03 23.87 1.91
C LEU A 433 -27.99 22.74 1.79
N ILE A 434 -28.19 21.79 0.87
CA ILE A 434 -27.23 20.73 0.56
C ILE A 434 -25.92 21.34 0.06
N MET A 435 -25.97 22.34 -0.83
CA MET A 435 -24.78 23.04 -1.30
C MET A 435 -24.04 23.74 -0.15
N ARG A 436 -24.77 24.35 0.79
CA ARG A 436 -24.18 24.93 2.00
C ARG A 436 -23.54 23.86 2.89
N HIS A 437 -24.20 22.73 3.14
CA HIS A 437 -23.62 21.61 3.88
C HIS A 437 -22.34 21.10 3.24
N GLN A 438 -22.30 21.00 1.91
CA GLN A 438 -21.07 20.65 1.22
C GLN A 438 -19.95 21.65 1.49
N GLN A 439 -20.22 22.93 1.74
CA GLN A 439 -19.18 23.91 2.10
C GLN A 439 -18.79 23.84 3.58
N ILE A 440 -19.70 23.44 4.47
CA ILE A 440 -19.46 23.26 5.91
C ILE A 440 -18.62 22.02 6.20
N ILE A 441 -19.02 20.86 5.67
CA ILE A 441 -18.42 19.54 5.99
C ILE A 441 -16.89 19.56 5.88
N PRO A 442 -16.26 20.06 4.80
CA PRO A 442 -14.83 19.94 4.63
C PRO A 442 -13.98 20.61 5.68
N SER A 443 -14.49 21.58 6.45
CA SER A 443 -13.73 22.28 7.51
C SER A 443 -14.11 21.84 8.93
N ASN A 444 -15.20 21.08 9.07
CA ASN A 444 -15.83 20.81 10.37
C ASN A 444 -16.18 19.33 10.60
N VAL A 445 -15.74 18.42 9.72
CA VAL A 445 -15.93 16.98 9.91
C VAL A 445 -14.74 16.35 10.60
N HIS A 446 -15.01 15.51 11.59
CA HIS A 446 -14.04 14.60 12.17
C HIS A 446 -14.12 13.26 11.44
N SER A 447 -13.08 12.90 10.71
CA SER A 447 -12.90 11.53 10.22
C SER A 447 -12.02 10.77 11.20
N ILE A 448 -12.31 9.49 11.47
CA ILE A 448 -11.46 8.65 12.33
C ILE A 448 -10.17 8.34 11.57
N PHE A 449 -9.21 9.23 11.74
CA PHE A 449 -7.82 9.15 11.34
C PHE A 449 -7.03 9.83 12.46
N ASP A 450 -5.76 9.48 12.64
CA ASP A 450 -4.92 10.08 13.69
C ASP A 450 -4.67 11.61 13.49
N ASN A 451 -5.17 12.22 12.40
CA ASN A 451 -5.14 13.66 12.03
C ASN A 451 -6.10 13.89 10.83
N TYR A 452 -6.28 15.12 10.31
CA TYR A 452 -7.08 15.45 9.10
C TYR A 452 -6.59 14.81 7.77
N GLY A 453 -5.89 13.68 7.83
CA GLY A 453 -5.25 12.98 6.73
C GLY A 453 -3.93 13.63 6.28
N MET A 454 -3.68 14.89 6.66
CA MET A 454 -2.53 15.69 6.24
C MET A 454 -1.47 15.78 7.34
N HIS A 455 -0.88 14.64 7.69
CA HIS A 455 0.23 14.61 8.65
C HIS A 455 1.52 15.15 8.02
N TYR A 456 2.25 16.00 8.76
CA TYR A 456 3.51 16.57 8.29
C TYR A 456 4.51 15.50 7.89
N ALA A 457 4.57 14.41 8.67
CA ALA A 457 5.47 13.29 8.44
C ALA A 457 5.07 12.40 7.25
N LEU A 458 4.02 12.70 6.49
CA LEU A 458 3.66 11.89 5.31
C LEU A 458 3.47 12.73 4.05
N HIS A 459 3.10 14.01 4.20
CA HIS A 459 2.73 14.90 3.10
C HIS A 459 3.49 16.22 3.21
N PRO A 460 4.14 16.77 2.16
CA PRO A 460 4.94 18.00 2.25
C PRO A 460 4.09 19.26 2.49
N LYS A 461 4.63 20.33 3.10
CA LYS A 461 3.86 21.54 3.50
C LYS A 461 3.04 22.11 2.37
N ASN A 462 3.59 22.26 1.17
CA ASN A 462 2.83 22.78 0.03
C ASN A 462 1.61 21.90 -0.28
N TYR A 463 1.73 20.57 -0.20
CA TYR A 463 0.62 19.64 -0.37
C TYR A 463 -0.33 19.68 0.83
N ARG A 464 0.16 19.77 2.07
CA ARG A 464 -0.68 19.91 3.27
C ARG A 464 -1.45 21.21 3.25
N LEU A 465 -0.79 22.35 3.05
CA LEU A 465 -1.40 23.66 2.92
C LEU A 465 -2.33 23.70 1.72
N SER A 466 -1.94 23.15 0.58
CA SER A 466 -2.82 23.07 -0.60
C SER A 466 -4.06 22.23 -0.30
N ARG A 467 -3.92 21.04 0.28
CA ARG A 467 -5.04 20.15 0.61
C ARG A 467 -5.89 20.67 1.77
N LEU A 468 -5.27 21.19 2.83
CA LEU A 468 -5.95 21.80 3.97
C LEU A 468 -6.67 23.08 3.54
N TYR A 469 -6.08 23.90 2.69
CA TYR A 469 -6.75 25.06 2.12
C TYR A 469 -7.83 24.67 1.10
N GLN A 470 -7.59 23.66 0.26
CA GLN A 470 -8.58 23.17 -0.72
C GLN A 470 -9.79 22.54 -0.03
N GLN A 471 -9.56 21.79 1.03
CA GLN A 471 -10.57 21.03 1.75
C GLN A 471 -11.13 21.86 2.92
N PHE A 472 -10.31 22.20 3.91
CA PHE A 472 -10.71 22.83 5.17
C PHE A 472 -10.61 24.38 5.17
N ARG A 473 -10.08 24.99 4.09
CA ARG A 473 -10.08 26.45 3.82
C ARG A 473 -9.45 27.34 4.91
N PHE A 474 -8.56 26.76 5.69
CA PHE A 474 -7.63 27.48 6.55
C PHE A 474 -6.20 27.17 6.12
N VAL A 475 -5.28 28.08 6.43
CA VAL A 475 -3.84 27.83 6.32
C VAL A 475 -3.43 27.28 7.68
N CYS A 476 -2.88 26.06 7.72
CA CYS A 476 -2.43 25.48 8.99
C CYS A 476 -1.31 26.35 9.56
N ASN A 477 -1.61 27.01 10.67
CA ASN A 477 -0.62 27.70 11.50
C ASN A 477 -0.11 26.79 12.62
N CYS A 478 -0.36 25.48 12.51
CA CYS A 478 0.32 24.50 13.33
C CYS A 478 1.83 24.68 13.17
N ARG A 479 2.59 24.48 14.25
CA ARG A 479 4.04 24.62 14.27
C ARG A 479 4.66 23.96 13.04
N SER A 480 4.26 22.73 12.75
CA SER A 480 4.71 21.94 11.60
C SER A 480 4.44 22.53 10.21
N CYS A 481 3.49 23.44 10.02
CA CYS A 481 3.24 24.11 8.76
C CYS A 481 3.81 25.53 8.72
N ILE A 482 3.85 26.25 9.85
CA ILE A 482 4.61 27.50 9.95
C ILE A 482 6.08 27.22 9.63
N GLU A 483 6.63 26.22 10.31
CA GLU A 483 8.04 25.81 10.30
C GLU A 483 8.41 24.88 9.13
N ASP A 484 7.47 24.59 8.20
CA ASP A 484 7.68 23.65 7.07
C ASP A 484 8.31 22.32 7.48
N TRP A 485 7.68 21.65 8.44
CA TRP A 485 8.17 20.36 8.89
C TRP A 485 8.12 19.34 7.74
N PRO A 486 9.23 18.62 7.51
CA PRO A 486 9.38 17.66 6.44
C PRO A 486 8.60 16.35 6.65
N THR A 487 8.30 15.64 5.55
CA THR A 487 7.70 14.29 5.58
C THR A 487 8.68 13.26 6.12
N PHE A 488 8.28 12.12 6.71
CA PHE A 488 9.16 11.07 7.25
C PHE A 488 10.34 10.73 6.33
N PRO A 489 10.15 10.54 5.01
CA PRO A 489 11.26 10.31 4.08
C PRO A 489 12.22 11.50 3.94
N ASN A 490 11.70 12.70 4.20
CA ASN A 490 12.40 13.96 4.16
C ASN A 490 12.73 14.50 5.56
N VAL A 491 12.33 13.83 6.66
CA VAL A 491 12.57 14.25 8.04
C VAL A 491 14.07 14.18 8.15
N PRO A 492 14.76 15.32 8.10
CA PRO A 492 16.17 15.28 8.16
C PRO A 492 16.45 14.90 9.61
N SER A 493 17.26 13.85 9.80
CA SER A 493 17.74 13.45 11.12
C SER A 493 18.08 14.72 11.89
N PHE A 494 17.43 14.93 13.04
CA PHE A 494 17.48 16.00 14.06
C PHE A 494 18.42 17.22 13.88
N TRP A 495 19.56 17.03 13.24
CA TRP A 495 20.67 17.95 12.96
C TRP A 495 20.47 19.03 11.90
N TYR A 496 19.48 18.89 11.02
CA TYR A 496 19.33 19.78 9.85
C TYR A 496 18.48 21.02 10.14
N TYR A 497 17.60 20.95 11.14
CA TYR A 497 16.56 21.96 11.36
C TYR A 497 17.06 23.21 12.11
N GLU A 498 18.06 23.10 13.00
CA GLU A 498 18.54 24.26 13.76
C GLU A 498 19.47 25.21 12.98
N LEU A 499 20.13 24.75 11.92
CA LEU A 499 21.09 25.59 11.16
C LEU A 499 20.48 26.36 10.01
N ALA A 500 19.45 25.79 9.36
CA ALA A 500 18.78 26.45 8.25
C ALA A 500 17.99 27.69 8.69
N VAL A 501 17.56 27.76 9.96
CA VAL A 501 16.74 28.85 10.51
C VAL A 501 17.57 30.14 10.80
N ARG A 502 18.90 30.11 10.70
CA ARG A 502 19.76 31.29 10.98
C ARG A 502 20.56 31.83 9.79
N ALA A 503 20.46 31.22 8.61
CA ALA A 503 21.23 31.61 7.43
C ALA A 503 20.50 32.59 6.49
N GLU A 504 19.62 33.44 7.03
CA GLU A 504 19.11 34.63 6.34
C GLU A 504 20.06 35.81 6.57
N VAL A 505 21.22 35.83 5.89
CA VAL A 505 22.02 37.06 5.70
C VAL A 505 22.60 37.06 4.27
N GLU A 506 22.61 38.26 3.70
CA GLU A 506 22.68 38.59 2.28
C GLU A 506 24.01 38.32 1.55
N ASP A 507 23.84 38.11 0.24
CA ASP A 507 24.68 38.38 -0.94
C ASP A 507 26.16 37.97 -1.03
N ASN A 508 26.47 37.46 -2.22
CA ASN A 508 27.72 37.01 -2.82
C ASN A 508 29.04 37.57 -2.24
N SER A 509 29.93 36.68 -1.76
CA SER A 509 31.26 36.42 -2.36
C SER A 509 32.21 35.50 -1.56
N GLU A 510 31.79 34.83 -0.48
CA GLU A 510 32.67 33.92 0.31
C GLU A 510 32.01 32.55 0.66
N ILE A 511 31.38 31.91 -0.33
CA ILE A 511 30.61 30.65 -0.16
C ILE A 511 31.40 29.52 0.53
N VAL A 512 32.73 29.47 0.41
CA VAL A 512 33.57 28.43 1.02
C VAL A 512 33.77 28.66 2.52
N GLU A 513 33.88 29.92 2.95
CA GLU A 513 34.16 30.31 4.33
C GLU A 513 32.87 30.29 5.17
N ASP A 514 31.73 30.65 4.56
CA ASP A 514 30.40 30.47 5.15
C ASP A 514 29.99 29.00 5.26
N LEU A 515 30.34 28.16 4.28
CA LEU A 515 30.13 26.71 4.37
C LEU A 515 31.01 26.09 5.48
N LEU A 516 32.24 26.57 5.68
CA LEU A 516 33.11 26.14 6.78
C LEU A 516 32.56 26.59 8.15
N ASN A 517 32.02 27.82 8.25
CA ASN A 517 31.38 28.30 9.47
C ASN A 517 30.08 27.56 9.80
N ILE A 518 29.25 27.23 8.81
CA ILE A 518 28.01 26.46 9.00
C ILE A 518 28.32 25.00 9.34
N VAL A 519 29.38 24.43 8.74
CA VAL A 519 29.95 23.14 9.16
C VAL A 519 30.40 23.24 10.62
N ASN A 520 31.15 24.26 11.04
CA ASN A 520 31.55 24.42 12.44
C ASN A 520 30.36 24.53 13.43
N VAL A 521 29.29 25.26 13.09
CA VAL A 521 28.10 25.38 13.94
C VAL A 521 27.29 24.07 14.01
N PHE A 522 27.25 23.28 12.94
CA PHE A 522 26.69 21.91 12.95
C PHE A 522 27.50 21.01 13.88
N PHE A 523 28.81 21.13 13.80
CA PHE A 523 29.79 20.37 14.55
C PHE A 523 29.77 20.72 16.06
N GLU A 524 29.42 21.94 16.47
CA GLU A 524 29.21 22.27 17.89
C GLU A 524 27.90 21.71 18.46
N ARG A 525 26.79 21.74 17.70
CA ARG A 525 25.45 21.36 18.20
C ARG A 525 25.13 19.88 18.07
N VAL A 526 25.86 19.15 17.23
CA VAL A 526 25.73 17.68 17.07
C VAL A 526 26.13 16.87 18.30
N SER A 527 26.78 17.53 19.26
CA SER A 527 27.28 16.93 20.49
C SER A 527 26.21 16.55 21.53
N LEU A 528 24.92 16.92 21.38
CA LEU A 528 23.97 16.86 22.51
C LEU A 528 22.75 15.91 22.41
N PRO A 529 22.28 15.37 21.25
CA PRO A 529 21.51 14.09 21.33
C PRO A 529 21.94 12.88 20.49
N CYS A 530 23.06 12.87 19.74
CA CYS A 530 23.35 11.71 18.86
C CYS A 530 24.01 10.51 19.53
N ARG A 531 24.54 10.66 20.75
CA ARG A 531 25.36 9.60 21.34
C ARG A 531 24.50 8.40 21.74
N GLU A 532 23.40 8.64 22.44
CA GLU A 532 22.48 7.61 22.92
C GLU A 532 21.72 6.93 21.78
N LEU A 533 21.25 7.68 20.77
CA LEU A 533 20.55 7.09 19.61
C LEU A 533 21.50 6.26 18.72
N ASN A 534 22.74 6.72 18.51
CA ASN A 534 23.74 5.93 17.81
C ASN A 534 24.18 4.70 18.62
N GLU A 535 24.33 4.82 19.95
CA GLU A 535 24.61 3.69 20.83
C GLU A 535 23.46 2.66 20.82
N ILE A 536 22.20 3.10 20.75
CA ILE A 536 21.01 2.23 20.61
C ILE A 536 20.95 1.57 19.22
N ILE A 537 21.18 2.32 18.13
CA ILE A 537 21.20 1.76 16.77
C ILE A 537 22.39 0.79 16.59
N GLU A 538 23.54 1.08 17.21
CA GLU A 538 24.73 0.22 17.20
C GLU A 538 24.49 -1.07 17.99
N THR A 539 23.94 -1.00 19.22
CA THR A 539 23.61 -2.20 20.01
C THR A 539 22.58 -3.11 19.32
N LEU A 540 21.69 -2.57 18.50
CA LEU A 540 20.71 -3.34 17.73
C LEU A 540 21.27 -4.03 16.47
N LYS A 541 22.51 -3.73 16.05
CA LYS A 541 23.09 -4.23 14.78
C LYS A 541 24.40 -4.99 14.92
N GLU A 542 24.81 -5.31 16.14
CA GLU A 542 25.92 -6.23 16.39
C GLU A 542 25.48 -7.70 16.29
N LYS A 543 26.46 -8.57 16.05
CA LYS A 543 26.22 -10.02 16.10
C LYS A 543 25.84 -10.40 17.53
N SER A 544 24.64 -10.97 17.69
CA SER A 544 24.04 -11.33 18.95
C SER A 544 23.48 -12.74 18.90
N ALA A 545 23.92 -13.58 19.85
CA ALA A 545 23.41 -14.94 19.99
C ALA A 545 21.90 -14.95 20.29
N SER A 546 21.42 -14.03 21.15
CA SER A 546 19.99 -13.94 21.48
C SER A 546 19.15 -13.56 20.26
N GLN A 547 19.61 -12.59 19.47
CA GLN A 547 18.91 -12.16 18.25
C GLN A 547 18.94 -13.26 17.17
N SER A 548 20.06 -13.97 17.03
CA SER A 548 20.17 -15.13 16.15
C SER A 548 19.17 -16.24 16.53
N VAL A 549 19.01 -16.51 17.83
CA VAL A 549 18.03 -17.48 18.36
C VAL A 549 16.58 -17.04 18.08
N LEU A 550 16.28 -15.75 18.22
CA LEU A 550 14.95 -15.19 17.93
C LEU A 550 14.55 -15.47 16.48
N TYR A 551 15.37 -15.07 15.51
CA TYR A 551 15.10 -15.31 14.09
C TYR A 551 15.05 -16.81 13.74
N ARG A 552 15.89 -17.62 14.38
CA ARG A 552 15.86 -19.08 14.22
C ARG A 552 14.53 -19.67 14.68
N ASN A 553 14.00 -19.21 15.81
CA ASN A 553 12.74 -19.69 16.34
C ASN A 553 11.55 -19.26 15.47
N GLU A 554 11.60 -18.06 14.87
CA GLU A 554 10.62 -17.64 13.86
C GLU A 554 10.68 -18.53 12.62
N GLY A 555 11.88 -18.80 12.11
CA GLY A 555 12.09 -19.75 11.00
C GLY A 555 11.55 -21.15 11.33
N ASN A 556 11.78 -21.65 12.55
CA ASN A 556 11.24 -22.93 13.00
C ASN A 556 9.71 -22.95 13.00
N LYS A 557 9.06 -21.90 13.52
CA LYS A 557 7.58 -21.78 13.53
C LYS A 557 7.01 -21.83 12.12
N LEU A 558 7.63 -21.11 11.18
CA LEU A 558 7.22 -21.12 9.77
C LEU A 558 7.44 -22.49 9.13
N PHE A 559 8.57 -23.14 9.43
CA PHE A 559 8.91 -24.45 8.88
C PHE A 559 7.94 -25.56 9.32
N THR A 560 7.37 -25.46 10.52
CA THR A 560 6.40 -26.43 11.06
C THR A 560 4.94 -26.07 10.80
N SER A 561 4.66 -24.93 10.15
CA SER A 561 3.29 -24.46 9.93
C SER A 561 2.57 -25.25 8.83
N HIS A 562 1.24 -25.35 8.93
CA HIS A 562 0.41 -26.00 7.89
C HIS A 562 0.45 -25.27 6.53
N ASN A 563 0.79 -23.97 6.53
CA ASN A 563 0.96 -23.13 5.33
C ASN A 563 2.44 -22.75 5.15
N LEU A 564 3.29 -23.75 4.96
CA LEU A 564 4.75 -23.60 4.84
C LEU A 564 5.14 -22.61 3.72
N SER A 565 5.70 -21.46 4.10
CA SER A 565 6.35 -20.54 3.16
C SER A 565 7.87 -20.74 3.18
N LEU A 566 8.40 -21.48 2.20
CA LEU A 566 9.84 -21.79 2.13
C LEU A 566 10.70 -20.53 1.95
N ASN A 567 10.28 -19.58 1.12
CA ASN A 567 11.02 -18.32 0.91
C ASN A 567 11.21 -17.56 2.22
N LYS A 568 10.11 -17.35 2.98
CA LYS A 568 10.16 -16.62 4.25
C LYS A 568 10.90 -17.41 5.32
N THR A 569 10.80 -18.74 5.30
CA THR A 569 11.55 -19.62 6.21
C THR A 569 13.06 -19.49 5.99
N ILE A 570 13.51 -19.58 4.73
CA ILE A 570 14.93 -19.43 4.37
C ILE A 570 15.43 -18.03 4.72
N GLU A 571 14.63 -16.99 4.47
CA GLU A 571 14.97 -15.61 4.86
C GLU A 571 15.17 -15.47 6.38
N MET A 572 14.28 -16.01 7.21
CA MET A 572 14.43 -15.98 8.67
C MET A 572 15.68 -16.72 9.14
N TYR A 573 16.00 -17.87 8.54
CA TYR A 573 17.25 -18.57 8.86
C TYR A 573 18.50 -17.81 8.37
N THR A 574 18.44 -17.12 7.22
CA THR A 574 19.53 -16.25 6.75
C THR A 574 19.74 -15.06 7.68
N LYS A 575 18.66 -14.45 8.21
CA LYS A 575 18.76 -13.45 9.29
C LYS A 575 19.40 -14.04 10.54
N SER A 576 19.01 -15.23 10.95
CA SER A 576 19.63 -15.93 12.09
C SER A 576 21.15 -16.11 11.89
N ILE A 577 21.59 -16.47 10.67
CA ILE A 577 23.01 -16.58 10.29
C ILE A 577 23.71 -15.21 10.35
N ALA A 578 23.09 -14.15 9.83
CA ALA A 578 23.66 -12.80 9.84
C ALA A 578 24.00 -12.31 11.25
N PHE A 579 23.06 -12.52 12.19
CA PHE A 579 23.19 -12.10 13.58
C PHE A 579 24.03 -13.05 14.45
N ALA A 580 24.32 -14.27 14.02
CA ALA A 580 25.09 -15.20 14.85
C ALA A 580 26.56 -14.73 15.02
N PRO A 581 27.12 -14.73 16.26
CA PRO A 581 28.54 -14.51 16.46
C PRO A 581 29.38 -15.55 15.73
N ILE A 582 30.54 -15.15 15.19
CA ILE A 582 31.45 -16.07 14.50
C ILE A 582 31.86 -17.19 15.47
N SER A 583 31.94 -18.42 14.98
CA SER A 583 32.34 -19.60 15.76
C SER A 583 31.38 -19.98 16.90
N SER A 584 30.22 -19.32 17.02
CA SER A 584 29.17 -19.71 17.97
C SER A 584 28.48 -21.01 17.56
N LYS A 585 27.94 -21.73 18.56
CA LYS A 585 27.07 -22.88 18.29
C LYS A 585 25.80 -22.43 17.55
N GLU A 586 25.31 -21.22 17.82
CA GLU A 586 24.14 -20.63 17.16
C GLU A 586 24.32 -20.54 15.65
N LEU A 587 25.50 -20.13 15.16
CA LEU A 587 25.82 -20.09 13.73
C LEU A 587 25.75 -21.49 13.10
N SER A 588 26.34 -22.49 13.75
CA SER A 588 26.31 -23.89 13.27
C SER A 588 24.88 -24.45 13.20
N ILE A 589 24.04 -24.11 14.19
CA ILE A 589 22.64 -24.54 14.24
C ILE A 589 21.81 -23.79 13.17
N ALA A 590 22.08 -22.51 12.93
CA ALA A 590 21.38 -21.74 11.91
C ALA A 590 21.62 -22.29 10.50
N TYR A 591 22.86 -22.67 10.15
CA TYR A 591 23.17 -23.40 8.91
C TYR A 591 22.50 -24.78 8.85
N ALA A 592 22.49 -25.52 9.97
CA ALA A 592 21.81 -26.82 10.04
C ALA A 592 20.29 -26.73 9.83
N ASN A 593 19.66 -25.63 10.27
CA ASN A 593 18.24 -25.36 10.07
C ASN A 593 17.95 -24.86 8.65
N ARG A 594 18.77 -23.96 8.10
CA ARG A 594 18.62 -23.48 6.73
C ARG A 594 18.80 -24.60 5.71
N SER A 595 19.77 -25.50 5.91
CA SER A 595 19.91 -26.70 5.05
C SER A 595 18.69 -27.62 5.07
N ALA A 596 17.92 -27.67 6.16
CA ALA A 596 16.65 -28.42 6.19
C ALA A 596 15.63 -27.78 5.24
N ALA A 597 15.47 -26.46 5.30
CA ALA A 597 14.57 -25.73 4.41
C ALA A 597 15.02 -25.79 2.94
N LEU A 598 16.33 -25.67 2.67
CA LEU A 598 16.92 -25.80 1.33
C LEU A 598 16.70 -27.19 0.74
N PHE A 599 16.79 -28.25 1.55
CA PHE A 599 16.47 -29.61 1.12
C PHE A 599 15.00 -29.74 0.71
N THR A 600 14.07 -29.25 1.54
CA THR A 600 12.64 -29.25 1.22
C THR A 600 12.35 -28.45 -0.05
N ALA A 601 13.07 -27.35 -0.27
CA ALA A 601 13.02 -26.54 -1.48
C ALA A 601 13.70 -27.17 -2.71
N ARG A 602 14.24 -28.39 -2.59
CA ARG A 602 14.97 -29.11 -3.66
C ARG A 602 16.22 -28.38 -4.17
N LEU A 603 16.82 -27.52 -3.34
CA LEU A 603 18.08 -26.81 -3.62
C LEU A 603 19.27 -27.58 -3.05
N TYR A 604 19.57 -28.74 -3.64
CA TYR A 604 20.50 -29.72 -3.06
C TYR A 604 21.94 -29.22 -2.97
N ASN A 605 22.45 -28.49 -3.97
CA ASN A 605 23.80 -27.90 -3.92
C ASN A 605 23.94 -26.88 -2.77
N ALA A 606 22.99 -25.95 -2.65
CA ALA A 606 22.93 -24.98 -1.54
C ALA A 606 22.80 -25.66 -0.17
N CYS A 607 22.02 -26.75 -0.10
CA CYS A 607 21.89 -27.57 1.10
C CYS A 607 23.23 -28.22 1.49
N LEU A 608 23.98 -28.78 0.53
CA LEU A 608 25.29 -29.37 0.76
C LEU A 608 26.30 -28.35 1.29
N LEU A 609 26.29 -27.13 0.74
CA LEU A 609 27.14 -26.04 1.23
C LEU A 609 26.85 -25.70 2.70
N ASP A 610 25.57 -25.56 3.06
CA ASP A 610 25.18 -25.27 4.45
C ASP A 610 25.45 -26.44 5.41
N ILE A 611 25.34 -27.69 4.95
CA ILE A 611 25.77 -28.86 5.73
C ILE A 611 27.28 -28.80 5.99
N GLY A 612 28.08 -28.54 4.96
CA GLY A 612 29.53 -28.41 5.08
C GLY A 612 29.91 -27.31 6.09
N ARG A 613 29.32 -26.11 5.95
CA ARG A 613 29.53 -24.98 6.87
C ARG A 613 29.15 -25.34 8.31
N ALA A 614 28.03 -26.01 8.51
CA ALA A 614 27.62 -26.46 9.84
C ALA A 614 28.63 -27.46 10.46
N LEU A 615 29.18 -28.38 9.67
CA LEU A 615 30.12 -29.41 10.14
C LEU A 615 31.54 -28.88 10.39
N THR A 616 32.00 -27.88 9.63
CA THR A 616 33.27 -27.18 9.87
C THR A 616 33.22 -26.38 11.18
N LEU A 617 32.04 -25.89 11.55
CA LEU A 617 31.78 -25.30 12.86
C LEU A 617 31.58 -26.42 13.90
N ASN A 618 31.75 -26.12 15.20
CA ASN A 618 31.67 -27.11 16.28
C ASN A 618 30.21 -27.58 16.57
N TYR A 619 29.52 -28.10 15.54
CA TYR A 619 28.15 -28.58 15.62
C TYR A 619 28.06 -29.82 16.51
N GLU A 620 27.03 -29.83 17.35
CA GLU A 620 26.85 -30.80 18.42
C GLU A 620 26.88 -32.24 17.90
N GLN A 621 27.79 -33.06 18.44
CA GLN A 621 28.08 -34.41 17.95
C GLN A 621 26.81 -35.28 17.82
N ARG A 622 25.91 -35.21 18.83
CA ARG A 622 24.65 -35.99 18.84
C ARG A 622 23.69 -35.64 17.70
N LEU A 623 23.85 -34.47 17.05
CA LEU A 623 22.98 -34.00 15.98
C LEU A 623 23.59 -34.21 14.59
N ARG A 624 24.90 -34.51 14.50
CA ARG A 624 25.64 -34.68 13.24
C ARG A 624 25.02 -35.73 12.33
N VAL A 625 24.55 -36.84 12.89
CA VAL A 625 23.90 -37.93 12.14
C VAL A 625 22.76 -37.44 11.23
N LYS A 626 22.00 -36.42 11.65
CA LYS A 626 20.91 -35.84 10.83
C LYS A 626 21.43 -35.06 9.63
N LEU A 627 22.57 -34.38 9.76
CA LEU A 627 23.20 -33.64 8.67
C LEU A 627 23.83 -34.60 7.66
N TYR A 628 24.54 -35.64 8.12
CA TYR A 628 25.09 -36.67 7.24
C TYR A 628 24.00 -37.45 6.50
N ALA A 629 22.89 -37.81 7.16
CA ALA A 629 21.74 -38.40 6.50
C ALA A 629 21.14 -37.49 5.42
N ARG A 630 21.04 -36.17 5.68
CA ARG A 630 20.61 -35.18 4.68
C ARG A 630 21.60 -35.04 3.52
N ARG A 631 22.91 -35.11 3.80
CA ARG A 631 23.99 -35.08 2.80
C ARG A 631 23.86 -36.25 1.83
N VAL A 632 23.66 -37.47 2.35
CA VAL A 632 23.40 -38.67 1.53
C VAL A 632 22.20 -38.44 0.61
N LYS A 633 21.06 -37.97 1.15
CA LYS A 633 19.88 -37.66 0.34
C LYS A 633 20.16 -36.62 -0.76
N CYS A 634 20.88 -35.55 -0.46
CA CYS A 634 21.24 -34.55 -1.46
C CYS A 634 22.08 -35.14 -2.61
N LEU A 635 23.07 -35.98 -2.29
CA LEU A 635 23.97 -36.57 -3.29
C LEU A 635 23.21 -37.49 -4.26
N ILE A 636 22.31 -38.32 -3.72
CA ILE A 636 21.45 -39.20 -4.53
C ILE A 636 20.54 -38.38 -5.46
N MET A 637 19.91 -37.33 -4.92
CA MET A 637 18.98 -36.49 -5.69
C MET A 637 19.68 -35.69 -6.80
N LEU A 638 20.98 -35.42 -6.68
CA LEU A 638 21.74 -34.69 -7.69
C LEU A 638 22.11 -35.54 -8.92
N LYS A 639 22.04 -36.89 -8.85
CA LYS A 639 22.31 -37.83 -9.96
C LYS A 639 23.59 -37.57 -10.79
N LYS A 640 24.51 -36.73 -10.31
CA LYS A 640 25.72 -36.21 -10.99
C LYS A 640 27.02 -36.49 -10.21
N LYS A 641 26.93 -37.27 -9.12
CA LYS A 641 28.03 -37.60 -8.20
C LYS A 641 28.35 -39.09 -8.37
N SER A 642 29.63 -39.50 -8.32
CA SER A 642 29.98 -40.91 -8.51
C SER A 642 29.44 -41.77 -7.37
N ASP A 643 29.09 -43.04 -7.63
CA ASP A 643 28.62 -43.98 -6.59
C ASP A 643 29.57 -44.03 -5.39
N THR A 644 30.87 -43.90 -5.66
CA THR A 644 31.94 -43.79 -4.66
C THR A 644 31.82 -42.59 -3.70
N GLU A 645 31.26 -41.44 -4.11
CA GLU A 645 31.03 -40.31 -3.20
C GLU A 645 29.79 -40.52 -2.31
N VAL A 646 28.78 -41.22 -2.82
CA VAL A 646 27.57 -41.59 -2.08
C VAL A 646 27.91 -42.63 -1.02
N ASP A 647 28.68 -43.67 -1.39
CA ASP A 647 29.12 -44.73 -0.48
C ASP A 647 29.95 -44.17 0.69
N LYS A 648 30.92 -43.30 0.41
CA LYS A 648 31.69 -42.61 1.45
C LYS A 648 30.79 -41.80 2.39
N ALA A 649 29.80 -41.08 1.86
CA ALA A 649 28.87 -40.31 2.68
C ALA A 649 27.96 -41.22 3.54
N ILE A 650 27.60 -42.41 3.06
CA ILE A 650 26.86 -43.42 3.80
C ILE A 650 27.72 -44.00 4.93
N GLU A 651 28.97 -44.35 4.67
CA GLU A 651 29.92 -44.83 5.68
C GLU A 651 30.11 -43.79 6.80
N GLU A 652 30.33 -42.52 6.43
CA GLU A 652 30.40 -41.41 7.39
C GLU A 652 29.11 -41.29 8.21
N ALA A 653 27.94 -41.41 7.57
CA ALA A 653 26.65 -41.33 8.26
C ALA A 653 26.45 -42.51 9.24
N ARG A 654 26.85 -43.73 8.86
CA ARG A 654 26.77 -44.94 9.70
C ARG A 654 27.68 -44.83 10.93
N MET A 655 28.91 -44.34 10.75
CA MET A 655 29.82 -44.08 11.88
C MET A 655 29.20 -43.13 12.93
N TRP A 656 28.44 -42.12 12.50
CA TRP A 656 27.73 -41.22 13.42
C TRP A 656 26.41 -41.78 13.94
N LEU A 657 25.77 -42.68 13.19
CA LEU A 657 24.60 -43.42 13.65
C LEU A 657 24.97 -44.33 14.82
N ASP A 658 26.12 -45.01 14.78
CA ASP A 658 26.59 -45.88 15.88
C ASP A 658 26.81 -45.12 17.19
N LYS A 659 27.12 -43.82 17.10
CA LYS A 659 27.27 -42.92 18.27
C LYS A 659 25.94 -42.35 18.78
N MET A 660 24.83 -42.60 18.10
CA MET A 660 23.49 -42.14 18.50
C MET A 660 22.88 -43.06 19.55
N ASP A 661 22.16 -42.50 20.53
CA ASP A 661 21.43 -43.29 21.54
C ASP A 661 20.50 -44.33 20.90
N MET A 662 20.63 -45.59 21.34
CA MET A 662 19.82 -46.72 20.89
C MET A 662 18.32 -46.52 21.14
N ASN A 663 17.95 -45.76 22.17
CA ASN A 663 16.56 -45.46 22.51
C ASN A 663 15.99 -44.26 21.74
N ASN A 664 16.75 -43.63 20.85
CA ASN A 664 16.26 -42.47 20.12
C ASN A 664 15.24 -42.89 19.06
N PRO A 665 13.99 -42.38 19.10
CA PRO A 665 12.93 -42.80 18.16
C PRO A 665 13.22 -42.42 16.70
N LYS A 666 14.22 -41.57 16.44
CA LYS A 666 14.64 -41.18 15.08
C LYS A 666 15.74 -42.08 14.51
N ARG A 667 16.33 -43.00 15.30
CA ARG A 667 17.42 -43.88 14.86
C ARG A 667 16.97 -44.82 13.75
N SER A 668 15.84 -45.51 13.93
CA SER A 668 15.27 -46.44 12.94
C SER A 668 14.97 -45.78 11.59
N VAL A 669 14.44 -44.54 11.62
CA VAL A 669 14.14 -43.75 10.40
C VAL A 669 15.40 -43.38 9.62
N ILE A 670 16.49 -43.07 10.33
CA ILE A 670 17.78 -42.77 9.70
C ILE A 670 18.41 -44.05 9.15
N GLU A 671 18.34 -45.15 9.90
CA GLU A 671 18.85 -46.45 9.47
C GLU A 671 18.15 -46.96 8.21
N GLU A 672 16.82 -46.83 8.13
CA GLU A 672 16.04 -47.12 6.93
C GLU A 672 16.47 -46.21 5.76
N THR A 673 16.64 -44.91 6.02
CA THR A 673 17.13 -43.94 5.02
C THR A 673 18.51 -44.34 4.45
N LEU A 674 19.44 -44.84 5.28
CA LEU A 674 20.79 -45.21 4.85
C LEU A 674 20.86 -46.61 4.20
N THR A 675 19.82 -47.43 4.40
CA THR A 675 19.74 -48.79 3.86
C THR A 675 18.96 -48.82 2.55
N ASN A 676 18.01 -47.90 2.37
CA ASN A 676 17.19 -47.81 1.16
C ASN A 676 17.12 -46.35 0.67
N PRO A 677 18.25 -45.81 0.17
CA PRO A 677 18.39 -44.37 -0.06
C PRO A 677 17.52 -43.85 -1.21
N GLU A 678 16.99 -44.74 -2.06
CA GLU A 678 16.17 -44.43 -3.23
C GLU A 678 14.68 -44.22 -2.89
N LYS A 679 14.21 -44.65 -1.70
CA LYS A 679 12.81 -44.56 -1.25
C LYS A 679 12.37 -43.17 -0.76
N ILE A 680 12.89 -42.09 -1.35
CA ILE A 680 12.64 -40.72 -0.86
C ILE A 680 11.26 -40.22 -1.32
N VAL A 681 10.37 -39.97 -0.35
CA VAL A 681 9.09 -39.26 -0.58
C VAL A 681 9.37 -37.78 -0.81
N THR A 682 9.30 -37.34 -2.06
CA THR A 682 9.36 -35.90 -2.41
C THR A 682 7.98 -35.28 -2.26
N ILE A 683 7.83 -34.32 -1.36
CA ILE A 683 6.63 -33.47 -1.29
C ILE A 683 6.66 -32.55 -2.51
N GLU A 684 5.59 -32.51 -3.30
CA GLU A 684 5.37 -31.47 -4.31
C GLU A 684 5.14 -30.15 -3.61
N THR A 685 6.04 -29.19 -3.83
CA THR A 685 5.92 -27.83 -3.30
C THR A 685 6.18 -26.85 -4.42
N GLU A 686 5.30 -25.84 -4.56
CA GLU A 686 5.53 -24.70 -5.44
C GLU A 686 6.68 -23.86 -4.85
N PHE A 687 7.90 -24.10 -5.34
CA PHE A 687 9.09 -23.35 -4.95
C PHE A 687 9.76 -22.76 -6.19
N VAL A 688 9.98 -21.45 -6.17
CA VAL A 688 10.67 -20.73 -7.25
C VAL A 688 12.15 -21.11 -7.21
N LYS A 689 12.59 -21.94 -8.16
CA LYS A 689 14.00 -22.21 -8.41
C LYS A 689 14.57 -21.08 -9.26
N TRP A 690 15.71 -20.53 -8.86
CA TRP A 690 16.51 -19.62 -9.68
C TRP A 690 17.53 -20.48 -10.41
N GLU A 691 17.46 -20.58 -11.73
CA GLU A 691 18.44 -21.33 -12.52
C GLU A 691 19.71 -20.49 -12.74
N GLU A 692 20.86 -21.13 -12.58
CA GLU A 692 22.19 -20.56 -12.85
C GLU A 692 22.55 -20.79 -14.32
N GLU A 693 22.05 -19.95 -15.22
CA GLU A 693 22.69 -19.77 -16.53
C GLU A 693 22.87 -18.27 -16.80
N LYS A 694 24.11 -17.79 -16.67
CA LYS A 694 24.48 -16.45 -17.15
C LYS A 694 24.74 -16.54 -18.65
N TYR A 695 23.70 -16.45 -19.48
CA TYR A 695 23.91 -16.08 -20.87
C TYR A 695 24.40 -14.63 -20.91
N CYS A 696 25.71 -14.45 -21.12
CA CYS A 696 26.29 -13.15 -21.36
C CYS A 696 26.44 -12.98 -22.89
N PRO A 697 25.64 -12.09 -23.52
CA PRO A 697 25.72 -11.90 -24.96
C PRO A 697 27.10 -11.37 -25.37
N ASN A 698 27.60 -11.81 -26.53
CA ASN A 698 28.87 -11.32 -27.07
C ASN A 698 28.64 -10.20 -28.10
N ILE A 699 29.55 -9.23 -28.15
CA ILE A 699 29.59 -8.20 -29.18
C ILE A 699 30.60 -8.64 -30.23
N HIS A 700 30.09 -9.00 -31.41
CA HIS A 700 30.91 -9.50 -32.52
C HIS A 700 31.76 -8.38 -33.14
N ASP A 701 31.18 -7.21 -33.42
CA ASP A 701 31.87 -6.06 -34.01
C ASP A 701 32.05 -4.96 -32.96
N LYS A 702 33.24 -4.83 -32.38
CA LYS A 702 33.49 -3.90 -31.26
C LYS A 702 33.79 -2.48 -31.74
N ASN A 703 33.26 -1.48 -31.03
CA ASN A 703 33.62 -0.08 -31.21
C ASN A 703 35.05 0.19 -30.69
N GLN A 704 35.80 1.05 -31.37
CA GLN A 704 37.19 1.37 -31.00
C GLN A 704 37.31 2.46 -29.91
N GLU A 705 36.33 3.35 -29.79
CA GLU A 705 36.30 4.48 -28.84
C GLU A 705 35.52 4.14 -27.55
N ILE A 706 34.45 3.36 -27.65
CA ILE A 706 33.60 2.96 -26.53
C ILE A 706 33.87 1.50 -26.16
N ILE A 707 34.63 1.30 -25.09
CA ILE A 707 34.93 -0.03 -24.56
C ILE A 707 33.62 -0.76 -24.20
N GLY A 708 33.41 -1.93 -24.80
CA GLY A 708 32.21 -2.72 -24.56
C GLY A 708 30.99 -2.34 -25.41
N ALA A 709 31.12 -1.47 -26.42
CA ALA A 709 30.03 -1.20 -27.37
C ALA A 709 30.26 -1.83 -28.75
N SER A 710 29.19 -1.94 -29.53
CA SER A 710 29.20 -2.37 -30.93
C SER A 710 29.69 -1.23 -31.85
N SER A 711 30.36 -1.56 -32.95
CA SER A 711 30.69 -0.60 -34.02
C SER A 711 29.44 0.03 -34.68
N ALA A 712 28.26 -0.55 -34.42
CA ALA A 712 26.96 -0.01 -34.82
C ALA A 712 26.58 1.29 -34.11
N VAL A 713 27.34 1.71 -33.10
CA VAL A 713 27.13 2.97 -32.38
C VAL A 713 28.41 3.79 -32.29
N GLU A 714 28.31 5.11 -32.15
CA GLU A 714 29.43 6.03 -31.96
C GLU A 714 29.16 7.05 -30.86
N LEU A 715 30.21 7.57 -30.22
CA LEU A 715 30.11 8.61 -29.18
C LEU A 715 30.19 9.99 -29.84
N ARG A 716 29.23 10.86 -29.51
CA ARG A 716 29.20 12.26 -29.95
C ARG A 716 29.01 13.18 -28.76
N TYR A 717 29.29 14.46 -28.97
CA TYR A 717 29.04 15.52 -28.00
C TYR A 717 28.22 16.63 -28.66
N SER A 718 27.25 17.19 -27.93
CA SER A 718 26.58 18.44 -28.28
C SER A 718 26.33 19.28 -27.03
N ASP A 719 26.18 20.60 -27.18
CA ASP A 719 25.89 21.49 -26.05
C ASP A 719 24.51 21.21 -25.42
N GLU A 720 23.56 20.70 -26.21
CA GLU A 720 22.20 20.39 -25.75
C GLU A 720 22.15 19.07 -24.95
N PHE A 721 22.83 18.03 -25.41
CA PHE A 721 22.71 16.66 -24.88
C PHE A 721 23.94 16.16 -24.13
N GLY A 722 25.05 16.91 -24.15
CA GLY A 722 26.34 16.43 -23.66
C GLY A 722 26.86 15.25 -24.49
N LYS A 723 27.58 14.32 -23.83
CA LYS A 723 28.00 13.07 -24.45
C LYS A 723 26.79 12.17 -24.73
N HIS A 724 26.58 11.78 -25.98
CA HIS A 724 25.46 10.95 -26.41
C HIS A 724 25.92 9.90 -27.45
N ILE A 725 25.14 8.82 -27.60
CA ILE A 725 25.46 7.72 -28.50
C ILE A 725 24.53 7.78 -29.72
N LEU A 726 25.09 7.67 -30.93
CA LEU A 726 24.33 7.62 -32.19
C LEU A 726 24.55 6.29 -32.89
N ALA A 727 23.53 5.80 -33.60
CA ALA A 727 23.69 4.64 -34.48
C ALA A 727 24.50 5.04 -35.73
N THR A 728 25.50 4.24 -36.09
CA THR A 728 26.34 4.43 -37.30
C THR A 728 25.73 3.76 -38.53
N ARG A 729 24.77 2.86 -38.32
CA ARG A 729 24.01 2.13 -39.34
C ARG A 729 22.66 1.68 -38.79
N ASP A 730 21.83 1.11 -39.65
CA ASP A 730 20.64 0.39 -39.21
C ASP A 730 21.02 -0.78 -38.28
N ILE A 731 20.31 -0.87 -37.15
CA ILE A 731 20.51 -1.87 -36.09
C ILE A 731 19.35 -2.86 -36.16
N LYS A 732 19.66 -4.16 -36.23
CA LYS A 732 18.61 -5.18 -36.31
C LYS A 732 17.99 -5.45 -34.94
N PRO A 733 16.68 -5.76 -34.85
CA PRO A 733 16.07 -6.24 -33.62
C PRO A 733 16.84 -7.45 -33.04
N GLY A 734 17.20 -7.38 -31.76
CA GLY A 734 17.97 -8.41 -31.07
C GLY A 734 19.50 -8.25 -31.11
N GLU A 735 20.03 -7.25 -31.83
CA GLU A 735 21.47 -6.97 -31.88
C GLU A 735 21.98 -6.34 -30.56
N VAL A 736 23.13 -6.80 -30.07
CA VAL A 736 23.73 -6.36 -28.79
C VAL A 736 24.59 -5.13 -29.03
N LEU A 737 24.16 -3.97 -28.51
CA LEU A 737 24.82 -2.68 -28.76
C LEU A 737 25.89 -2.31 -27.72
N ALA A 738 25.72 -2.74 -26.48
CA ALA A 738 26.66 -2.47 -25.41
C ALA A 738 26.59 -3.56 -24.34
N LEU A 739 27.76 -3.90 -23.81
CA LEU A 739 28.00 -4.81 -22.69
C LEU A 739 29.07 -4.15 -21.82
N GLU A 740 28.65 -3.59 -20.69
CA GLU A 740 29.52 -2.83 -19.78
C GLU A 740 29.49 -3.43 -18.38
N GLU A 741 30.67 -3.55 -17.77
CA GLU A 741 30.79 -3.87 -16.34
C GLU A 741 30.68 -2.59 -15.51
N CYS A 742 29.82 -2.59 -14.49
CA CYS A 742 29.68 -1.42 -13.62
C CYS A 742 30.95 -1.18 -12.79
N TYR A 743 31.40 0.07 -12.69
CA TYR A 743 32.55 0.44 -11.84
C TYR A 743 32.29 0.16 -10.35
N THR A 744 31.07 0.43 -9.89
CA THR A 744 30.62 0.11 -8.54
C THR A 744 29.12 -0.17 -8.52
N SER A 745 28.66 -0.88 -7.51
CA SER A 745 27.25 -1.14 -7.25
C SER A 745 26.96 -1.07 -5.75
N VAL A 746 25.71 -0.83 -5.38
CA VAL A 746 25.22 -0.97 -4.00
C VAL A 746 23.92 -1.76 -4.03
N LEU A 747 23.79 -2.71 -3.12
CA LEU A 747 22.57 -3.49 -2.96
C LEU A 747 21.53 -2.68 -2.20
N ILE A 748 20.28 -2.71 -2.65
CA ILE A 748 19.18 -2.05 -1.93
C ILE A 748 18.82 -2.85 -0.65
N PRO A 749 18.41 -2.19 0.46
CA PRO A 749 18.18 -2.86 1.74
C PRO A 749 17.20 -4.05 1.69
N GLU A 750 16.19 -3.98 0.82
CA GLU A 750 15.18 -5.03 0.64
C GLU A 750 15.77 -6.34 0.09
N LYS A 751 16.99 -6.28 -0.48
CA LYS A 751 17.66 -7.42 -1.12
C LYS A 751 18.83 -7.97 -0.31
N PHE A 752 19.17 -7.38 0.84
CA PHE A 752 20.32 -7.81 1.67
C PHE A 752 20.31 -9.29 2.05
N TYR A 753 19.12 -9.89 2.23
CA TYR A 753 18.99 -11.29 2.65
C TYR A 753 18.73 -12.26 1.49
N THR A 754 18.72 -11.78 0.25
CA THR A 754 18.46 -12.60 -0.96
C THR A 754 19.56 -12.51 -2.00
N ASN A 755 20.42 -11.49 -1.95
CA ASN A 755 21.44 -11.22 -2.95
C ASN A 755 22.81 -10.99 -2.31
N CYS A 756 23.86 -11.36 -3.05
CA CYS A 756 25.23 -11.05 -2.68
C CYS A 756 25.47 -9.53 -2.68
N SER A 757 26.09 -8.99 -1.64
CA SER A 757 26.38 -7.56 -1.50
C SER A 757 27.54 -7.06 -2.36
N TYR A 758 28.21 -7.98 -3.07
CA TYR A 758 29.31 -7.72 -3.99
C TYR A 758 28.89 -7.93 -5.46
N CYS A 759 28.67 -9.18 -5.86
CA CYS A 759 28.35 -9.53 -7.24
C CYS A 759 26.85 -9.45 -7.58
N LEU A 760 26.02 -9.00 -6.63
CA LEU A 760 24.56 -8.87 -6.74
C LEU A 760 23.78 -10.17 -7.05
N THR A 761 24.48 -11.29 -7.21
CA THR A 761 23.90 -12.59 -7.56
C THR A 761 22.91 -13.01 -6.49
N GLN A 762 21.70 -13.35 -6.93
CA GLN A 762 20.66 -13.86 -6.04
C GLN A 762 21.00 -15.28 -5.61
N THR A 763 20.95 -15.57 -4.32
CA THR A 763 21.19 -16.91 -3.80
C THR A 763 20.53 -17.14 -2.46
N TRP A 764 20.09 -18.36 -2.22
CA TRP A 764 19.52 -18.79 -0.94
C TRP A 764 20.58 -19.26 0.08
N SER A 765 21.85 -19.35 -0.33
CA SER A 765 22.96 -19.88 0.48
C SER A 765 23.97 -18.80 0.88
N LEU A 766 23.50 -17.59 1.19
CA LEU A 766 24.35 -16.47 1.58
C LEU A 766 25.15 -16.76 2.86
N ILE A 767 26.39 -16.27 2.91
CA ILE A 767 27.27 -16.24 4.09
C ILE A 767 27.38 -14.81 4.63
N PRO A 768 27.48 -14.60 5.94
CA PRO A 768 27.51 -13.27 6.52
C PRO A 768 28.91 -12.68 6.48
N CYS A 769 29.00 -11.35 6.59
CA CYS A 769 30.22 -10.71 7.05
C CYS A 769 30.60 -11.24 8.46
N ASP A 770 31.90 -11.25 8.74
CA ASP A 770 32.45 -11.67 10.03
C ASP A 770 32.19 -10.63 11.12
N ALA A 771 32.23 -9.34 10.78
CA ALA A 771 32.13 -8.28 11.77
C ALA A 771 30.74 -7.64 11.89
N CYS A 772 29.98 -7.51 10.79
CA CYS A 772 28.66 -6.85 10.81
C CYS A 772 27.52 -7.80 10.40
N VAL A 773 26.28 -7.38 10.65
CA VAL A 773 25.06 -8.15 10.32
C VAL A 773 24.41 -7.68 9.00
N THR A 774 24.92 -6.61 8.39
CA THR A 774 24.24 -5.90 7.30
C THR A 774 24.46 -6.52 5.93
N VAL A 775 25.69 -6.91 5.61
CA VAL A 775 26.05 -7.43 4.28
C VAL A 775 26.27 -8.93 4.32
N LEU A 776 25.85 -9.59 3.24
CA LEU A 776 26.01 -11.02 3.03
C LEU A 776 26.52 -11.30 1.61
N TYR A 777 27.17 -12.45 1.43
CA TYR A 777 27.89 -12.82 0.21
C TYR A 777 27.50 -14.22 -0.27
N CYS A 778 27.60 -14.50 -1.56
CA CYS A 778 27.30 -15.83 -2.09
C CYS A 778 28.38 -16.88 -1.74
N ASN A 779 29.64 -16.44 -1.60
CA ASN A 779 30.80 -17.28 -1.31
C ASN A 779 31.93 -16.47 -0.66
N ASP A 780 32.99 -17.16 -0.22
CA ASP A 780 34.16 -16.53 0.41
C ASP A 780 34.96 -15.65 -0.56
N GLU A 781 34.96 -15.95 -1.86
CA GLU A 781 35.61 -15.12 -2.88
C GLU A 781 34.98 -13.72 -2.94
N CYS A 782 33.65 -13.62 -3.05
CA CYS A 782 32.93 -12.35 -3.05
C CYS A 782 33.07 -11.61 -1.71
N LYS A 783 33.13 -12.35 -0.59
CA LYS A 783 33.35 -11.77 0.73
C LYS A 783 34.75 -11.15 0.82
N ASN A 784 35.78 -11.86 0.37
CA ASN A 784 37.17 -11.41 0.39
C ASN A 784 37.40 -10.26 -0.59
N ALA A 785 36.88 -10.35 -1.81
CA ALA A 785 36.95 -9.28 -2.81
C ALA A 785 36.26 -8.00 -2.30
N ALA A 786 35.05 -8.12 -1.73
CA ALA A 786 34.39 -6.96 -1.12
C ALA A 786 35.21 -6.36 0.03
N TRP A 787 35.80 -7.20 0.89
CA TRP A 787 36.66 -6.74 1.99
C TRP A 787 37.87 -5.95 1.47
N GLU A 788 38.53 -6.47 0.43
CA GLU A 788 39.69 -5.84 -0.20
C GLU A 788 39.33 -4.55 -0.96
N GLU A 789 38.18 -4.49 -1.63
CA GLU A 789 37.82 -3.33 -2.46
C GLU A 789 37.15 -2.18 -1.70
N PHE A 790 36.33 -2.46 -0.69
CA PHE A 790 35.58 -1.38 -0.01
C PHE A 790 35.08 -1.71 1.41
N HIS A 791 34.74 -2.97 1.70
CA HIS A 791 33.96 -3.31 2.87
C HIS A 791 34.75 -3.25 4.17
N ASP A 792 36.07 -3.44 4.17
CA ASP A 792 36.92 -3.23 5.35
C ASP A 792 36.74 -1.83 5.99
N ILE A 793 36.54 -0.80 5.16
CA ILE A 793 36.24 0.57 5.57
C ILE A 793 34.75 0.74 5.86
N GLU A 794 33.87 0.24 4.99
CA GLU A 794 32.42 0.39 5.16
C GLU A 794 31.85 -0.41 6.34
N CYS A 795 32.51 -1.49 6.79
CA CYS A 795 31.94 -2.51 7.67
C CYS A 795 31.32 -1.94 8.95
N LYS A 796 32.01 -0.98 9.58
CA LYS A 796 31.59 -0.34 10.83
C LYS A 796 30.59 0.80 10.64
N VAL A 797 30.35 1.22 9.40
CA VAL A 797 29.57 2.42 9.09
C VAL A 797 28.26 2.09 8.39
N ILE A 798 28.27 1.12 7.47
CA ILE A 798 27.13 0.83 6.58
C ILE A 798 25.85 0.46 7.35
N GLY A 799 25.97 -0.32 8.43
CA GLY A 799 24.83 -0.69 9.27
C GLY A 799 24.17 0.52 9.92
N SER A 800 24.97 1.43 10.46
CA SER A 800 24.49 2.67 11.09
C SER A 800 23.88 3.61 10.05
N LEU A 801 24.52 3.78 8.89
CA LEU A 801 23.97 4.58 7.79
C LEU A 801 22.59 4.06 7.34
N VAL A 802 22.45 2.76 7.10
CA VAL A 802 21.14 2.17 6.76
C VAL A 802 20.15 2.33 7.92
N GLY A 803 20.62 2.29 9.17
CA GLY A 803 19.77 2.43 10.36
C GLY A 803 19.14 3.81 10.50
N VAL A 804 19.85 4.85 10.11
CA VAL A 804 19.33 6.23 10.08
C VAL A 804 18.61 6.58 8.77
N GLY A 805 18.36 5.59 7.90
CA GLY A 805 17.64 5.79 6.65
C GLY A 805 18.47 6.40 5.52
N MET A 806 19.81 6.25 5.53
CA MET A 806 20.66 6.70 4.43
C MET A 806 20.21 6.07 3.11
N ASN A 807 19.95 6.91 2.12
CA ASN A 807 19.48 6.47 0.82
C ASN A 807 20.60 5.85 -0.04
N ASN A 808 20.22 5.18 -1.14
CA ASN A 808 21.17 4.53 -2.05
C ASN A 808 22.19 5.50 -2.64
N LEU A 809 21.82 6.77 -2.83
CA LEU A 809 22.73 7.81 -3.31
C LEU A 809 23.89 8.05 -2.33
N GLY A 810 23.57 8.16 -1.03
CA GLY A 810 24.56 8.29 0.04
C GLY A 810 25.48 7.06 0.12
N LEU A 811 24.91 5.85 0.13
CA LEU A 811 25.68 4.60 0.17
C LEU A 811 26.60 4.43 -1.06
N MET A 812 26.11 4.78 -2.25
CA MET A 812 26.91 4.70 -3.48
C MET A 812 28.01 5.76 -3.52
N SER A 813 27.75 6.97 -3.02
CA SER A 813 28.77 8.02 -2.88
C SER A 813 29.87 7.66 -1.88
N LEU A 814 29.51 7.02 -0.76
CA LEU A 814 30.46 6.44 0.19
C LEU A 814 31.36 5.42 -0.51
N ARG A 815 30.76 4.43 -1.20
CA ARG A 815 31.52 3.36 -1.85
C ARG A 815 32.46 3.90 -2.94
N LEU A 816 32.01 4.87 -3.73
CA LEU A 816 32.84 5.55 -4.72
C LEU A 816 34.05 6.24 -4.08
N ALA A 817 33.87 6.93 -2.96
CA ALA A 817 34.97 7.57 -2.24
C ALA A 817 35.97 6.54 -1.68
N VAL A 818 35.49 5.40 -1.19
CA VAL A 818 36.35 4.31 -0.69
C VAL A 818 37.14 3.67 -1.84
N LYS A 819 36.48 3.32 -2.95
CA LYS A 819 37.17 2.75 -4.12
C LYS A 819 38.17 3.73 -4.71
N ALA A 820 37.81 5.02 -4.82
CA ALA A 820 38.73 6.07 -5.26
C ALA A 820 40.00 6.14 -4.40
N LEU A 821 39.86 6.04 -3.07
CA LEU A 821 40.99 6.06 -2.16
C LEU A 821 41.88 4.81 -2.33
N LYS A 822 41.29 3.64 -2.51
CA LYS A 822 42.02 2.37 -2.65
C LYS A 822 42.69 2.19 -4.02
N GLU A 823 42.09 2.75 -5.07
CA GLU A 823 42.60 2.68 -6.43
C GLU A 823 43.60 3.80 -6.77
N ALA A 824 43.74 4.82 -5.91
CA ALA A 824 44.60 5.98 -6.14
C ALA A 824 46.08 5.58 -6.32
N LYS A 825 46.50 5.42 -7.58
CA LYS A 825 47.90 5.36 -8.04
C LYS A 825 48.17 6.56 -8.94
N LEU A 826 49.38 7.11 -8.91
CA LEU A 826 49.72 8.37 -9.60
C LEU A 826 49.52 8.34 -11.13
N ASP A 827 49.61 7.16 -11.76
CA ASP A 827 49.75 7.07 -13.23
C ASP A 827 48.63 6.32 -13.97
N ASP A 828 47.68 5.69 -13.26
CA ASP A 828 46.60 4.93 -13.91
C ASP A 828 45.42 4.73 -12.95
N THR A 829 44.40 5.58 -13.04
CA THR A 829 43.16 5.37 -12.27
C THR A 829 41.95 5.37 -13.19
N LYS A 830 41.31 4.19 -13.29
CA LYS A 830 39.95 4.01 -13.82
C LYS A 830 38.96 5.02 -13.22
N TYR A 831 39.22 5.48 -12.00
CA TYR A 831 38.44 6.49 -11.30
C TYR A 831 38.40 7.88 -11.98
N ILE A 832 39.41 8.29 -12.76
CA ILE A 832 39.39 9.61 -13.45
C ILE A 832 38.18 9.72 -14.38
N SER A 833 37.81 8.64 -15.07
CA SER A 833 36.63 8.62 -15.95
C SER A 833 35.34 8.87 -15.16
N VAL A 834 35.26 8.38 -13.91
CA VAL A 834 34.14 8.63 -12.99
C VAL A 834 34.18 10.06 -12.44
N TYR A 835 35.36 10.55 -12.05
CA TYR A 835 35.53 11.88 -11.47
C TYR A 835 35.18 13.03 -12.43
N THR A 836 35.36 12.80 -13.74
CA THR A 836 35.11 13.76 -14.82
C THR A 836 33.66 13.76 -15.35
N LEU A 837 32.80 12.88 -14.81
CA LEU A 837 31.38 12.85 -15.16
C LEU A 837 30.65 14.14 -14.79
N ALA A 838 29.58 14.45 -15.55
CA ALA A 838 28.85 15.71 -15.40
C ALA A 838 28.13 15.79 -14.05
N ARG A 839 28.38 16.87 -13.31
CA ARG A 839 27.78 17.13 -11.98
C ARG A 839 26.54 18.03 -12.02
N ASN A 840 26.41 18.84 -13.08
CA ASN A 840 25.34 19.84 -13.26
C ASN A 840 25.19 20.80 -12.05
N THR A 841 26.28 21.20 -11.39
CA THR A 841 26.24 21.93 -10.11
C THR A 841 25.50 23.26 -10.25
N GLU A 842 25.86 24.04 -11.26
CA GLU A 842 25.25 25.30 -11.67
C GLU A 842 23.76 25.19 -12.03
N LYS A 843 23.24 23.99 -12.30
CA LYS A 843 21.81 23.75 -12.56
C LYS A 843 21.04 23.28 -11.30
N ARG A 844 21.72 23.14 -10.15
CA ARG A 844 21.13 22.67 -8.89
C ARG A 844 20.70 23.86 -8.03
N SER A 845 19.61 23.67 -7.29
CA SER A 845 19.17 24.66 -6.31
C SER A 845 20.03 24.59 -5.04
N ILE A 846 20.13 25.71 -4.33
CA ILE A 846 20.84 25.78 -3.05
C ILE A 846 20.35 24.70 -2.05
N PRO A 847 19.03 24.44 -1.90
CA PRO A 847 18.55 23.36 -1.03
C PRO A 847 19.03 21.95 -1.43
N ASP A 848 19.16 21.65 -2.72
CA ASP A 848 19.71 20.35 -3.18
C ASP A 848 21.20 20.23 -2.81
N LEU A 849 21.98 21.30 -3.00
CA LEU A 849 23.39 21.33 -2.63
C LEU A 849 23.58 21.22 -1.10
N PHE A 850 22.76 21.92 -0.33
CA PHE A 850 22.77 21.86 1.14
C PHE A 850 22.40 20.45 1.67
N GLY A 851 21.42 19.79 1.06
CA GLY A 851 21.06 18.41 1.41
C GLY A 851 22.20 17.42 1.16
N ARG A 852 22.93 17.62 0.07
CA ARG A 852 24.10 16.80 -0.28
C ARG A 852 25.28 17.05 0.63
N SER A 853 25.55 18.31 0.97
CA SER A 853 26.63 18.64 1.91
C SER A 853 26.37 18.01 3.28
N LEU A 854 25.13 18.03 3.77
CA LEU A 854 24.80 17.42 5.06
C LEU A 854 24.89 15.88 5.03
N ASN A 855 24.47 15.23 3.95
CA ASN A 855 24.71 13.80 3.77
C ASN A 855 26.21 13.47 3.73
N ALA A 856 27.01 14.26 3.00
CA ALA A 856 28.45 14.06 2.88
C ALA A 856 29.16 14.24 4.23
N VAL A 857 28.78 15.26 5.00
CA VAL A 857 29.25 15.53 6.36
C VAL A 857 28.97 14.34 7.28
N TYR A 858 27.74 13.82 7.27
CA TYR A 858 27.40 12.69 8.13
C TYR A 858 28.17 11.42 7.75
N ILE A 859 28.29 11.12 6.44
CA ILE A 859 29.06 9.98 5.96
C ILE A 859 30.54 10.12 6.38
N VAL A 860 31.16 11.29 6.19
CA VAL A 860 32.57 11.48 6.53
C VAL A 860 32.82 11.50 8.03
N TYR A 861 31.88 12.02 8.83
CA TYR A 861 31.91 11.92 10.28
C TYR A 861 31.92 10.46 10.74
N MET A 862 31.03 9.62 10.19
CA MET A 862 31.00 8.20 10.50
C MET A 862 32.28 7.48 10.05
N LEU A 863 32.81 7.83 8.88
CA LEU A 863 34.10 7.29 8.42
C LEU A 863 35.25 7.67 9.36
N ALA A 864 35.32 8.93 9.78
CA ALA A 864 36.37 9.44 10.63
C ALA A 864 36.36 8.81 12.03
N THR A 865 35.16 8.67 12.61
CA THR A 865 35.00 8.24 14.00
C THR A 865 34.82 6.74 14.17
N ARG A 866 34.53 5.98 13.10
CA ARG A 866 34.24 4.54 13.18
C ARG A 866 35.07 3.66 12.25
N SER A 867 35.78 4.24 11.29
CA SER A 867 36.63 3.48 10.35
C SER A 867 38.10 3.85 10.47
N LYS A 868 38.98 3.06 9.85
CA LYS A 868 40.41 3.35 9.74
C LYS A 868 40.77 4.04 8.42
N MET A 869 39.80 4.62 7.71
CA MET A 869 40.03 5.28 6.42
C MET A 869 41.12 6.35 6.48
N PHE A 870 41.22 7.06 7.60
CA PHE A 870 42.22 8.12 7.83
C PHE A 870 43.46 7.59 8.57
N GLY A 871 43.78 6.30 8.42
CA GLY A 871 44.89 5.58 9.08
C GLY A 871 44.61 5.19 10.53
N LYS A 872 43.79 5.95 11.25
CA LYS A 872 43.30 5.64 12.59
C LYS A 872 41.86 6.13 12.75
N VAL A 873 41.19 5.59 13.77
CA VAL A 873 39.92 6.18 14.23
C VAL A 873 40.24 7.54 14.86
N LEU A 874 39.62 8.59 14.34
CA LEU A 874 39.79 9.96 14.81
C LEU A 874 38.89 10.24 16.00
N ASN A 875 39.29 11.20 16.84
CA ASN A 875 38.46 11.68 17.93
C ASN A 875 37.15 12.26 17.35
N ASN A 876 36.03 12.00 18.02
CA ASN A 876 34.73 12.57 17.65
C ASN A 876 34.61 14.07 17.97
N ASN A 877 35.69 14.70 18.47
CA ASN A 877 35.77 16.16 18.55
C ASN A 877 35.69 16.75 17.15
N LEU A 878 34.60 17.45 16.94
CA LEU A 878 34.12 17.92 15.66
C LEU A 878 35.02 19.05 15.10
N GLU A 879 35.50 19.99 15.92
CA GLU A 879 36.46 21.03 15.51
C GLU A 879 37.78 20.43 14.95
N ASN A 880 38.30 19.37 15.58
CA ASN A 880 39.47 18.65 15.08
C ASN A 880 39.22 17.93 13.75
N LEU A 881 37.97 17.51 13.47
CA LEU A 881 37.60 16.86 12.22
C LEU A 881 37.50 17.86 11.07
N VAL A 882 36.91 19.04 11.30
CA VAL A 882 36.80 20.10 10.27
C VAL A 882 38.17 20.66 9.91
N ASN A 883 39.07 20.78 10.88
CA ASN A 883 40.44 21.24 10.63
C ASN A 883 41.34 20.16 9.99
N ASN A 884 40.85 18.93 9.82
CA ASN A 884 41.59 17.87 9.15
C ASN A 884 41.37 17.92 7.63
N GLN A 885 42.40 18.35 6.91
CA GLN A 885 42.38 18.49 5.44
C GLN A 885 41.94 17.21 4.68
N PHE A 886 42.22 16.01 5.22
CA PHE A 886 41.81 14.77 4.57
C PHE A 886 40.33 14.48 4.78
N VAL A 887 39.80 14.81 5.96
CA VAL A 887 38.37 14.66 6.28
C VAL A 887 37.56 15.61 5.40
N THR A 888 37.96 16.89 5.30
CA THR A 888 37.27 17.85 4.44
C THR A 888 37.38 17.49 2.96
N PHE A 889 38.54 17.02 2.50
CA PHE A 889 38.72 16.52 1.14
C PHE A 889 37.78 15.35 0.81
N ILE A 890 37.70 14.33 1.67
CA ILE A 890 36.79 13.18 1.45
C ILE A 890 35.33 13.62 1.53
N GLY A 891 34.97 14.54 2.42
CA GLY A 891 33.63 15.13 2.46
C GLY A 891 33.26 15.83 1.14
N GLY A 892 34.16 16.64 0.59
CA GLY A 892 33.98 17.27 -0.71
C GLY A 892 33.88 16.24 -1.85
N LEU A 893 34.66 15.17 -1.78
CA LEU A 893 34.63 14.08 -2.76
C LEU A 893 33.29 13.34 -2.76
N ILE A 894 32.76 13.01 -1.57
CA ILE A 894 31.44 12.39 -1.41
C ILE A 894 30.34 13.31 -1.95
N MET A 895 30.39 14.61 -1.62
CA MET A 895 29.43 15.59 -2.16
C MET A 895 29.49 15.68 -3.69
N ARG A 896 30.69 15.58 -4.27
CA ARG A 896 30.87 15.51 -5.72
C ARG A 896 30.23 14.25 -6.31
N HIS A 897 30.50 13.07 -5.72
CA HIS A 897 29.89 11.82 -6.16
C HIS A 897 28.37 11.84 -6.11
N GLN A 898 27.80 12.42 -5.06
CA GLN A 898 26.35 12.58 -4.97
C GLN A 898 25.80 13.41 -6.14
N GLN A 899 26.53 14.41 -6.64
CA GLN A 899 26.10 15.19 -7.80
C GLN A 899 26.29 14.44 -9.13
N ILE A 900 27.28 13.55 -9.22
CA ILE A 900 27.56 12.73 -10.40
C ILE A 900 26.51 11.63 -10.57
N ILE A 901 26.23 10.87 -9.52
CA ILE A 901 25.42 9.64 -9.58
C ILE A 901 24.06 9.82 -10.31
N PRO A 902 23.22 10.85 -10.02
CA PRO A 902 21.87 10.95 -10.60
C PRO A 902 21.83 11.11 -12.12
N SER A 903 22.89 11.63 -12.73
CA SER A 903 22.95 11.93 -14.16
C SER A 903 23.82 10.95 -14.96
N ASN A 904 24.53 10.04 -14.29
CA ASN A 904 25.55 9.21 -14.94
C ASN A 904 25.52 7.73 -14.53
N VAL A 905 24.51 7.27 -13.80
CA VAL A 905 24.33 5.85 -13.51
C VAL A 905 23.40 5.21 -14.55
N HIS A 906 23.83 4.07 -15.08
CA HIS A 906 23.06 3.27 -16.02
C HIS A 906 21.88 2.58 -15.33
N SER A 907 20.72 3.20 -15.40
CA SER A 907 19.45 2.50 -15.30
C SER A 907 18.90 2.40 -16.73
N ILE A 908 18.84 1.18 -17.29
CA ILE A 908 18.20 0.97 -18.60
C ILE A 908 16.70 1.09 -18.38
N PHE A 909 16.18 2.22 -18.78
CA PHE A 909 14.79 2.58 -18.67
C PHE A 909 14.13 2.40 -20.05
N ASP A 910 13.09 1.57 -20.17
CA ASP A 910 12.16 1.62 -21.33
C ASP A 910 11.60 3.06 -21.48
N ASN A 911 11.44 3.75 -20.34
CA ASN A 911 11.21 5.19 -20.25
C ASN A 911 11.67 5.69 -18.88
N TYR A 912 12.03 6.98 -18.76
CA TYR A 912 12.47 7.65 -17.52
C TYR A 912 11.34 7.80 -16.45
N GLY A 913 10.47 6.80 -16.33
CA GLY A 913 9.28 6.74 -15.47
C GLY A 913 8.07 7.53 -15.99
N MET A 914 8.28 8.42 -16.96
CA MET A 914 7.26 9.35 -17.48
C MET A 914 6.74 8.90 -18.84
N HIS A 915 5.70 8.07 -18.85
CA HIS A 915 5.08 7.53 -20.07
C HIS A 915 3.77 8.25 -20.45
N TYR A 916 3.54 8.54 -21.74
CA TYR A 916 2.35 9.26 -22.21
C TYR A 916 1.04 8.53 -21.87
N ALA A 917 1.06 7.20 -21.93
CA ALA A 917 -0.08 6.34 -21.61
C ALA A 917 -0.58 6.54 -20.16
N LEU A 918 0.29 7.00 -19.24
CA LEU A 918 -0.02 7.17 -17.82
C LEU A 918 -0.05 8.63 -17.37
N HIS A 919 0.69 9.50 -18.06
CA HIS A 919 0.96 10.86 -17.58
C HIS A 919 0.71 11.92 -18.67
N PRO A 920 -0.04 12.99 -18.37
CA PRO A 920 -0.18 14.14 -19.25
C PRO A 920 1.16 14.79 -19.59
N LYS A 921 1.29 15.37 -20.79
CA LYS A 921 2.53 15.99 -21.32
C LYS A 921 3.17 16.98 -20.35
N ASN A 922 2.40 17.91 -19.79
CA ASN A 922 2.91 18.92 -18.86
C ASN A 922 3.57 18.30 -17.62
N TYR A 923 2.98 17.26 -17.05
CA TYR A 923 3.52 16.54 -15.91
C TYR A 923 4.81 15.79 -16.29
N ARG A 924 4.82 15.11 -17.44
CA ARG A 924 6.02 14.41 -17.97
C ARG A 924 7.18 15.38 -18.14
N LEU A 925 6.96 16.49 -18.84
CA LEU A 925 8.00 17.49 -19.10
C LEU A 925 8.53 18.11 -17.80
N SER A 926 7.64 18.46 -16.88
CA SER A 926 8.02 19.02 -15.58
C SER A 926 8.86 18.05 -14.75
N ARG A 927 8.44 16.78 -14.64
CA ARG A 927 9.16 15.77 -13.87
C ARG A 927 10.51 15.41 -14.49
N LEU A 928 10.57 15.22 -15.81
CA LEU A 928 11.82 14.92 -16.51
C LEU A 928 12.80 16.07 -16.40
N TYR A 929 12.33 17.32 -16.51
CA TYR A 929 13.18 18.49 -16.32
C TYR A 929 13.68 18.61 -14.88
N GLN A 930 12.80 18.43 -13.88
CA GLN A 930 13.19 18.52 -12.47
C GLN A 930 14.23 17.44 -12.09
N GLN A 931 14.04 16.22 -12.54
CA GLN A 931 14.83 15.06 -12.13
C GLN A 931 16.04 14.80 -13.02
N PHE A 932 15.89 14.91 -14.35
CA PHE A 932 16.91 14.55 -15.34
C PHE A 932 17.39 15.73 -16.19
N ARG A 933 16.80 16.92 -16.03
CA ARG A 933 17.28 18.20 -16.62
C ARG A 933 17.31 18.26 -18.15
N PHE A 934 16.43 17.49 -18.81
CA PHE A 934 16.19 17.60 -20.24
C PHE A 934 14.68 17.80 -20.53
N VAL A 935 14.37 18.33 -21.72
CA VAL A 935 13.00 18.43 -22.24
C VAL A 935 12.79 17.27 -23.20
N CYS A 936 11.76 16.46 -22.97
CA CYS A 936 11.51 15.29 -23.79
C CYS A 936 10.93 15.67 -25.15
N ASN A 937 11.67 15.41 -26.22
CA ASN A 937 11.27 15.65 -27.60
C ASN A 937 10.77 14.37 -28.31
N CYS A 938 10.31 13.36 -27.56
CA CYS A 938 9.73 12.18 -28.21
C CYS A 938 8.43 12.55 -28.95
N ARG A 939 8.08 11.77 -29.98
CA ARG A 939 6.87 11.99 -30.80
C ARG A 939 5.62 12.21 -29.93
N SER A 940 5.46 11.43 -28.86
CA SER A 940 4.33 11.57 -27.92
C SER A 940 4.31 12.86 -27.09
N CYS A 941 5.45 13.52 -26.90
CA CYS A 941 5.54 14.84 -26.29
C CYS A 941 5.34 15.93 -27.33
N ILE A 942 5.87 15.78 -28.54
CA ILE A 942 5.73 16.76 -29.63
C ILE A 942 4.26 16.85 -30.05
N GLU A 943 3.65 15.71 -30.38
CA GLU A 943 2.28 15.60 -30.87
C GLU A 943 1.21 15.58 -29.74
N ASP A 944 1.62 15.78 -28.49
CA ASP A 944 0.74 15.79 -27.31
C ASP A 944 -0.20 14.57 -27.23
N TRP A 945 0.39 13.37 -27.29
CA TRP A 945 -0.39 12.14 -27.29
C TRP A 945 -1.23 11.98 -26.01
N PRO A 946 -2.48 11.52 -26.14
CA PRO A 946 -3.38 11.30 -25.00
C PRO A 946 -2.96 10.12 -24.14
N THR A 947 -3.37 10.12 -22.87
CA THR A 947 -3.21 8.99 -21.95
C THR A 947 -3.97 7.75 -22.44
N PHE A 948 -3.59 6.54 -21.99
CA PHE A 948 -4.11 5.25 -22.47
C PHE A 948 -5.63 5.19 -22.64
N PRO A 949 -6.46 5.65 -21.66
CA PRO A 949 -7.92 5.62 -21.81
C PRO A 949 -8.44 6.38 -23.03
N ASN A 950 -7.69 7.40 -23.44
CA ASN A 950 -8.03 8.37 -24.47
C ASN A 950 -7.28 8.10 -25.79
N VAL A 951 -6.50 7.03 -25.88
CA VAL A 951 -5.85 6.62 -27.13
C VAL A 951 -6.92 6.08 -28.10
N PRO A 952 -7.01 6.61 -29.34
CA PRO A 952 -8.01 6.19 -30.30
C PRO A 952 -7.73 4.78 -30.82
N SER A 953 -8.79 4.00 -30.96
CA SER A 953 -8.76 2.70 -31.61
C SER A 953 -8.65 2.87 -33.13
N PHE A 954 -7.96 1.95 -33.83
CA PHE A 954 -7.90 2.00 -35.30
C PHE A 954 -9.29 1.91 -35.95
N TRP A 955 -10.27 1.30 -35.27
CA TRP A 955 -11.68 1.25 -35.71
C TRP A 955 -12.33 2.64 -35.79
N VAL A 956 -11.84 3.60 -35.00
CA VAL A 956 -12.36 4.97 -34.93
C VAL A 956 -11.62 5.92 -35.87
N GLN A 957 -10.39 5.57 -36.28
CA GLN A 957 -9.51 6.42 -37.06
C GLN A 957 -9.88 6.54 -38.56
N ARG A 958 -10.97 5.88 -39.03
CA ARG A 958 -11.53 5.94 -40.41
C ARG A 958 -10.47 6.12 -41.51
N LEU A 959 -9.56 5.14 -41.61
CA LEU A 959 -8.58 5.10 -42.68
C LEU A 959 -9.28 4.89 -44.03
N ALA A 960 -9.12 5.85 -44.94
CA ALA A 960 -9.69 5.80 -46.27
C ALA A 960 -9.10 4.62 -47.06
N ASN A 961 -9.94 3.65 -47.45
CA ASN A 961 -9.72 2.71 -48.55
C ASN A 961 -8.39 1.92 -48.59
N VAL A 962 -7.92 1.37 -47.47
CA VAL A 962 -6.85 0.35 -47.49
C VAL A 962 -7.40 -0.97 -46.95
N ASN A 963 -7.11 -2.05 -47.70
CA ASN A 963 -7.63 -3.40 -47.54
C ASN A 963 -7.65 -3.87 -46.06
N ASN A 964 -8.83 -3.77 -45.42
CA ASN A 964 -9.07 -4.13 -44.02
C ASN A 964 -8.83 -5.62 -43.73
N GLU A 965 -8.74 -6.46 -44.75
CA GLU A 965 -8.49 -7.91 -44.60
C GLU A 965 -7.20 -8.20 -43.85
N LYS A 966 -6.10 -7.44 -44.10
CA LYS A 966 -4.83 -7.65 -43.40
C LYS A 966 -4.88 -7.25 -41.93
N LEU A 967 -5.52 -6.11 -41.61
CA LEU A 967 -5.71 -5.67 -40.22
C LEU A 967 -6.67 -6.60 -39.47
N ASN A 968 -7.75 -7.04 -40.10
CA ASN A 968 -8.70 -7.99 -39.53
C ASN A 968 -8.05 -9.36 -39.29
N TYR A 969 -7.30 -9.87 -40.27
CA TYR A 969 -6.55 -11.12 -40.12
C TYR A 969 -5.52 -11.00 -38.98
N ALA A 970 -4.79 -9.88 -38.94
CA ALA A 970 -3.85 -9.58 -37.86
C ALA A 970 -4.54 -9.55 -36.48
N MET A 971 -5.74 -8.96 -36.36
CA MET A 971 -6.51 -8.91 -35.10
C MET A 971 -7.08 -10.27 -34.66
N VAL A 972 -7.52 -11.10 -35.60
CA VAL A 972 -7.97 -12.48 -35.32
C VAL A 972 -6.78 -13.30 -34.81
N LYS A 973 -5.64 -13.18 -35.49
CA LYS A 973 -4.39 -13.86 -35.09
C LYS A 973 -3.88 -13.34 -33.73
N PHE A 974 -3.93 -12.03 -33.52
CA PHE A 974 -3.58 -11.38 -32.26
C PHE A 974 -4.46 -11.88 -31.10
N SER A 975 -5.78 -11.98 -31.26
CA SER A 975 -6.70 -12.46 -30.22
C SER A 975 -6.30 -13.84 -29.68
N LYS A 976 -5.85 -14.75 -30.58
CA LYS A 976 -5.33 -16.06 -30.20
C LYS A 976 -4.07 -15.93 -29.34
N TYR A 977 -3.11 -15.10 -29.76
CA TYR A 977 -1.85 -14.94 -29.04
C TYR A 977 -1.99 -14.18 -27.71
N TYR A 978 -2.92 -13.23 -27.66
CA TYR A 978 -3.30 -12.55 -26.44
C TYR A 978 -3.80 -13.54 -25.38
N GLU A 979 -4.73 -14.43 -25.74
CA GLU A 979 -5.24 -15.48 -24.83
C GLU A 979 -4.13 -16.42 -24.33
N LEU A 980 -3.24 -16.86 -25.23
CA LEU A 980 -2.10 -17.70 -24.86
C LEU A 980 -1.15 -16.97 -23.89
N ALA A 981 -0.86 -15.69 -24.14
CA ALA A 981 -0.03 -14.87 -23.26
C ALA A 981 -0.68 -14.59 -21.89
N VAL A 982 -2.01 -14.47 -21.83
CA VAL A 982 -2.77 -14.32 -20.56
C VAL A 982 -2.73 -15.60 -19.74
N ARG A 983 -2.86 -16.76 -20.38
CA ARG A 983 -2.81 -18.09 -19.72
C ARG A 983 -1.39 -18.59 -19.44
N ALA A 984 -0.38 -17.87 -19.93
CA ALA A 984 1.03 -18.27 -19.89
C ALA A 984 1.35 -19.57 -20.68
N GLU A 985 0.55 -19.88 -21.70
CA GLU A 985 0.63 -21.08 -22.56
C GLU A 985 1.31 -20.76 -23.91
N VAL A 986 2.52 -20.20 -23.89
CA VAL A 986 3.20 -19.71 -25.12
C VAL A 986 4.29 -20.65 -25.65
N GLU A 987 4.51 -21.80 -25.01
CA GLU A 987 5.64 -22.72 -25.24
C GLU A 987 5.53 -23.52 -26.53
N ASP A 988 4.34 -24.00 -26.85
CA ASP A 988 4.09 -24.89 -28.00
C ASP A 988 3.97 -24.13 -29.33
N ASN A 989 4.29 -22.83 -29.34
CA ASN A 989 4.07 -21.94 -30.48
C ASN A 989 5.32 -21.16 -30.86
N SER A 990 6.23 -21.81 -31.59
CA SER A 990 7.51 -21.24 -32.03
C SER A 990 7.38 -19.98 -32.91
N GLU A 991 6.21 -19.75 -33.52
CA GLU A 991 5.97 -18.65 -34.46
C GLU A 991 5.36 -17.40 -33.79
N ILE A 992 4.98 -17.47 -32.50
CA ILE A 992 4.22 -16.40 -31.83
C ILE A 992 4.93 -15.04 -31.83
N VAL A 993 6.25 -15.04 -31.64
CA VAL A 993 7.06 -13.80 -31.63
C VAL A 993 7.13 -13.20 -33.01
N GLU A 994 7.43 -14.01 -34.02
CA GLU A 994 7.53 -13.58 -35.42
C GLU A 994 6.19 -13.06 -35.93
N ASP A 995 5.10 -13.73 -35.55
CA ASP A 995 3.75 -13.29 -35.90
C ASP A 995 3.33 -12.01 -35.22
N LEU A 996 3.60 -11.84 -33.92
CA LEU A 996 3.32 -10.59 -33.22
C LEU A 996 4.15 -9.43 -33.79
N LEU A 997 5.41 -9.66 -34.16
CA LEU A 997 6.24 -8.68 -34.86
C LEU A 997 5.66 -8.33 -36.24
N ASN A 998 5.19 -9.32 -37.00
CA ASN A 998 4.50 -9.10 -38.27
C ASN A 998 3.21 -8.30 -38.08
N ILE A 999 2.43 -8.57 -37.03
CA ILE A 999 1.23 -7.82 -36.68
C ILE A 999 1.59 -6.37 -36.31
N VAL A 1000 2.64 -6.15 -35.52
CA VAL A 1000 3.15 -4.80 -35.21
C VAL A 1000 3.49 -4.04 -36.48
N ASN A 1001 4.25 -4.67 -37.41
CA ASN A 1001 4.61 -4.05 -38.68
C ASN A 1001 3.36 -3.70 -39.52
N VAL A 1002 2.38 -4.62 -39.58
CA VAL A 1002 1.13 -4.39 -40.31
C VAL A 1002 0.38 -3.17 -39.77
N PHE A 1003 0.31 -3.02 -38.44
CA PHE A 1003 -0.32 -1.88 -37.78
C PHE A 1003 0.47 -0.59 -37.93
N PHE A 1004 1.80 -0.64 -37.80
CA PHE A 1004 2.67 0.53 -37.91
C PHE A 1004 2.63 1.15 -39.31
N GLU A 1005 2.54 0.32 -40.36
CA GLU A 1005 2.44 0.78 -41.75
C GLU A 1005 1.06 1.35 -42.12
N ARG A 1006 -0.01 0.91 -41.45
CA ARG A 1006 -1.39 1.10 -41.92
C ARG A 1006 -2.24 1.96 -41.00
N VAL A 1007 -1.80 2.22 -39.76
CA VAL A 1007 -2.59 2.93 -38.75
C VAL A 1007 -1.89 4.21 -38.31
N SER A 1008 -2.67 5.27 -38.06
CA SER A 1008 -2.15 6.51 -37.49
C SER A 1008 -1.84 6.34 -36.00
N LEU A 1009 -0.67 6.80 -35.58
CA LEU A 1009 -0.29 6.79 -34.17
C LEU A 1009 -0.79 8.06 -33.46
N PRO A 1010 -1.22 7.95 -32.18
CA PRO A 1010 -1.23 6.74 -31.35
C PRO A 1010 -2.45 5.84 -31.61
N CYS A 1011 -2.26 4.51 -31.55
CA CYS A 1011 -3.31 3.50 -31.74
C CYS A 1011 -3.42 2.58 -30.51
N ARG A 1012 -4.65 2.32 -30.06
CA ARG A 1012 -4.91 1.48 -28.88
C ARG A 1012 -4.45 0.04 -29.10
N GLU A 1013 -4.89 -0.58 -30.19
CA GLU A 1013 -4.63 -1.98 -30.49
C GLU A 1013 -3.14 -2.23 -30.71
N LEU A 1014 -2.42 -1.30 -31.35
CA LEU A 1014 -0.96 -1.42 -31.46
C LEU A 1014 -0.28 -1.45 -30.09
N ASN A 1015 -0.74 -0.65 -29.12
CA ASN A 1015 -0.20 -0.71 -27.75
C ASN A 1015 -0.51 -2.05 -27.10
N GLU A 1016 -1.71 -2.60 -27.27
CA GLU A 1016 -2.09 -3.92 -26.75
C GLU A 1016 -1.26 -5.05 -27.38
N ILE A 1017 -0.96 -4.97 -28.68
CA ILE A 1017 -0.07 -5.90 -29.38
C ILE A 1017 1.35 -5.81 -28.81
N ILE A 1018 1.89 -4.60 -28.62
CA ILE A 1018 3.23 -4.39 -28.06
C ILE A 1018 3.31 -4.90 -26.62
N GLU A 1019 2.31 -4.64 -25.78
CA GLU A 1019 2.30 -5.14 -24.39
C GLU A 1019 2.15 -6.66 -24.32
N THR A 1020 1.40 -7.25 -25.26
CA THR A 1020 1.31 -8.71 -25.41
C THR A 1020 2.64 -9.30 -25.85
N LEU A 1021 3.32 -8.66 -26.81
CA LEU A 1021 4.65 -9.07 -27.25
C LEU A 1021 5.66 -8.98 -26.10
N LYS A 1022 5.63 -7.91 -25.29
CA LYS A 1022 6.44 -7.78 -24.07
C LYS A 1022 6.11 -8.90 -23.07
N ARG A 1023 4.83 -9.23 -22.90
CA ARG A 1023 4.40 -10.34 -22.03
C ARG A 1023 4.89 -11.69 -22.53
N VAL A 1024 4.78 -11.95 -23.83
CA VAL A 1024 5.31 -13.17 -24.48
C VAL A 1024 6.82 -13.23 -24.30
N TYR A 1025 7.56 -12.15 -24.60
CA TYR A 1025 8.99 -12.08 -24.32
C TYR A 1025 9.30 -12.27 -22.84
N SER A 1026 8.50 -11.75 -21.92
CA SER A 1026 8.70 -12.00 -20.48
C SER A 1026 8.44 -13.46 -20.11
N LEU A 1027 7.47 -14.11 -20.72
CA LEU A 1027 7.15 -15.53 -20.49
C LEU A 1027 8.18 -16.46 -21.12
N LEU A 1028 8.80 -16.06 -22.24
CA LEU A 1028 9.89 -16.76 -22.91
C LEU A 1028 11.25 -16.46 -22.27
N ALA A 1029 11.53 -15.21 -21.90
CA ALA A 1029 12.79 -14.78 -21.28
C ALA A 1029 12.88 -15.12 -19.78
N ASN A 1030 11.76 -15.34 -19.11
CA ASN A 1030 11.74 -16.00 -17.79
C ASN A 1030 11.84 -17.53 -17.91
N ARG A 1031 12.25 -18.06 -19.08
CA ARG A 1031 12.58 -19.47 -19.28
C ARG A 1031 13.95 -19.60 -19.92
N PHE A 1032 14.80 -20.39 -19.26
CA PHE A 1032 15.97 -20.98 -19.87
C PHE A 1032 15.50 -22.20 -20.66
N GLN A 1033 15.55 -22.13 -21.99
CA GLN A 1033 15.45 -23.32 -22.83
C GLN A 1033 16.86 -23.91 -22.94
N SER A 1034 17.02 -25.17 -22.53
CA SER A 1034 18.19 -25.97 -22.86
C SER A 1034 18.28 -26.09 -24.38
N LEU A 1035 19.36 -25.59 -24.98
CA LEU A 1035 19.75 -26.03 -26.31
C LEU A 1035 20.40 -27.40 -26.15
N ASP A 1036 19.74 -28.44 -26.67
CA ASP A 1036 20.42 -29.69 -27.03
C ASP A 1036 21.56 -29.43 -28.03
#